data_AF-A0A5N7C598-F1
#
_entry.id   AF-A0A5N7C598-F1
#
_cell.length_a   1.000
_cell.length_b   1.000
_cell.length_c   1.000
_cell.angle_alpha   90.00
_cell.angle_beta   90.00
_cell.angle_gamma   90.00
#
_symmetry.space_group_name_H-M   'P 1'
#
loop_
_entity.id
_entity.type
_entity.pdbx_description
1 polymer ?
#
loop_
_entity_poly.entity_id
_entity_poly.type
_entity_poly.pdbx_seq_one_letter_code
_entity_poly.pdbx_strand_id
1 'polypeptide(L)'
;MPSHSRSRDRYRGRDGERDPDYTRRKYREVYDDDDDDDDDFDYHPRERRRYRRDDYHYDTRRHEPRDYDDDLNEYDVAAEDPAVPLRSHDAEGIRRERSRAPGSPAPSPSKRDRRRDREEYKRHRTYGDFGSPIRKPRDGKRRSRDGQRERPSELDREARRQRRRERARGAAAMKHKSSDTTNSGSHILSADALAKLSSHYQEEDRLETSQAENQARMESKRQRKRPIIGDEPQTLAPFPEETPRGQSKGRIVSGAYLEEGRHPEMEVRHRGGGGPSMEARWRKERNWGGSMEGSDVQPPFWKRKKWWIVIGVLVVVLAIIIPVAVVMTKKHGHDDNPSRSSDDNGDSPYTSSLDGLSHDSIPEYAKGSVLDPWTWYDTRDFNLTFTNETVGGLPIMGLNATWDDSARPNDNVPPLNESFPYGSQPIRGVNLGGWLSLEPFIVPSFFEKYTSKDGVIDEYTLCKKLGSSAASKIEKHYASFISEQDFADMRDAGLDHVRIQFSYWAVTTYDDDPYVAKISWRYLLRAIEYCRKYGLRVKLDPHGIPGSQNGWNHSGRQGVIGWLNGTDGQLNRQRSLDFHDRVSQFFAQPRYKNVVAIYGLVNEPLMLALPVEDVLNWTTDATKLVQKNGISAFVAVHDGFLNLSKWKKMLKNRPDRMLLDTHQYTIFNTGQIVLNHTDRVKLICNDWYHMIQEINTTSAGWGPTICGEWSQADTDCAKYLNNVGRGVRWEGTFATGDSTAYCPTADTGPTCSCASANAPPSDYSDGYKKFLQTYAEAQMSAFETAQGWFYWTWHTESAAQWSYKTAWKNGYMPKKAYAPDFKCGDDIPSFGNLPEFY
;
A
#
# COMPACT_ATOMS: atom_id res chain seq x y z
N MET A 1 -14.83 -7.06 -50.45
CA MET A 1 -14.34 -7.06 -51.84
C MET A 1 -14.88 -5.83 -52.55
N PRO A 2 -14.31 -5.35 -53.68
CA PRO A 2 -12.98 -5.63 -54.25
C PRO A 2 -12.01 -4.45 -53.94
N SER A 3 -10.82 -4.64 -53.37
CA SER A 3 -9.59 -5.28 -53.89
C SER A 3 -8.81 -4.45 -54.93
N HIS A 4 -7.53 -4.17 -54.66
CA HIS A 4 -6.32 -4.26 -55.50
C HIS A 4 -5.20 -3.47 -54.77
N SER A 5 -3.98 -3.96 -54.48
CA SER A 5 -3.00 -4.78 -55.21
C SER A 5 -2.37 -4.04 -56.40
N ARG A 6 -1.05 -4.05 -56.66
CA ARG A 6 0.05 -4.83 -56.05
C ARG A 6 1.41 -4.21 -56.46
N SER A 7 2.40 -4.27 -55.57
CA SER A 7 3.85 -4.48 -55.83
C SER A 7 4.58 -3.93 -57.08
N ARG A 8 5.76 -3.34 -56.80
CA ARG A 8 7.09 -3.52 -57.45
C ARG A 8 7.59 -2.60 -58.61
N ASP A 9 8.88 -2.23 -58.43
CA ASP A 9 10.00 -2.19 -59.39
C ASP A 9 10.13 -1.09 -60.49
N ARG A 10 11.12 -0.19 -60.29
CA ARG A 10 12.45 -0.12 -60.98
C ARG A 10 12.91 1.18 -61.71
N TYR A 11 14.20 1.45 -61.49
CA TYR A 11 15.23 2.08 -62.35
C TYR A 11 15.24 3.58 -62.73
N ARG A 12 16.14 4.33 -62.05
CA ARG A 12 17.33 5.03 -62.61
C ARG A 12 18.21 5.51 -61.41
N GLY A 13 19.55 5.50 -61.43
CA GLY A 13 20.52 4.85 -62.33
C GLY A 13 21.66 5.75 -62.82
N ARG A 14 22.77 5.85 -62.06
CA ARG A 14 24.20 6.12 -62.42
C ARG A 14 25.03 6.05 -61.11
N ASP A 15 26.03 5.19 -60.96
CA ASP A 15 27.43 5.20 -61.46
C ASP A 15 28.37 6.08 -60.59
N GLY A 16 29.45 5.58 -59.97
CA GLY A 16 29.86 4.17 -59.80
C GLY A 16 31.30 3.98 -59.27
N GLU A 17 31.64 2.73 -58.95
CA GLU A 17 32.99 2.10 -58.97
C GLU A 17 34.05 2.53 -57.91
N ARG A 18 34.93 1.64 -57.39
CA ARG A 18 35.08 0.18 -57.61
C ARG A 18 35.67 -0.57 -56.39
N ASP A 19 35.35 -1.86 -56.35
CA ASP A 19 35.78 -2.97 -55.46
C ASP A 19 37.04 -3.68 -56.06
N PRO A 20 37.54 -4.89 -55.65
CA PRO A 20 37.12 -5.88 -54.63
C PRO A 20 38.31 -6.34 -53.72
N ASP A 21 38.52 -7.55 -53.14
CA ASP A 21 37.95 -8.91 -53.30
C ASP A 21 38.42 -9.95 -52.22
N TYR A 22 38.00 -11.21 -52.39
CA TYR A 22 38.63 -12.51 -52.05
C TYR A 22 38.64 -13.11 -50.61
N THR A 23 37.54 -13.82 -50.32
CA THR A 23 37.43 -15.23 -49.82
C THR A 23 38.03 -15.73 -48.47
N ARG A 24 37.11 -16.02 -47.54
CA ARG A 24 36.80 -17.34 -46.91
C ARG A 24 37.61 -18.60 -47.32
N ARG A 25 38.32 -19.26 -46.37
CA ARG A 25 38.39 -20.75 -46.22
C ARG A 25 38.94 -21.25 -44.85
N LYS A 26 38.89 -22.58 -44.61
CA LYS A 26 39.30 -23.29 -43.36
C LYS A 26 40.62 -24.08 -43.52
N TYR A 27 41.40 -24.22 -42.44
CA TYR A 27 42.13 -25.40 -41.89
C TYR A 27 42.44 -25.08 -40.39
N ARG A 28 42.57 -25.93 -39.36
CA ARG A 28 42.71 -27.39 -39.12
C ARG A 28 44.16 -27.94 -39.03
N GLU A 29 44.42 -28.67 -37.92
CA GLU A 29 45.65 -29.39 -37.46
C GLU A 29 46.88 -28.50 -37.14
N VAL A 30 47.60 -28.59 -36.00
CA VAL A 30 48.02 -29.65 -35.04
C VAL A 30 49.46 -30.14 -35.29
N TYR A 31 50.32 -29.87 -34.31
CA TYR A 31 51.45 -30.64 -33.72
C TYR A 31 51.84 -29.79 -32.48
N ASP A 32 51.85 -30.20 -31.20
CA ASP A 32 52.16 -31.46 -30.48
C ASP A 32 53.58 -31.45 -29.86
N ASP A 33 53.68 -32.20 -28.75
CA ASP A 33 54.83 -32.92 -28.16
C ASP A 33 55.71 -32.34 -27.02
N ASP A 34 55.90 -33.24 -26.04
CA ASP A 34 56.91 -33.44 -24.97
C ASP A 34 57.07 -32.36 -23.87
N ASP A 35 57.35 -32.66 -22.58
CA ASP A 35 57.98 -33.82 -21.90
C ASP A 35 57.36 -33.99 -20.45
N ASP A 36 57.45 -35.15 -19.77
CA ASP A 36 56.69 -35.44 -18.50
C ASP A 36 57.48 -36.25 -17.39
N ASP A 37 57.04 -37.47 -17.00
CA ASP A 37 57.63 -38.44 -16.00
C ASP A 37 57.69 -38.00 -14.49
N ASP A 38 57.48 -38.82 -13.43
CA ASP A 38 57.00 -40.22 -13.27
C ASP A 38 56.60 -40.54 -11.77
N ASP A 39 56.00 -41.72 -11.51
CA ASP A 39 56.04 -42.55 -10.25
C ASP A 39 55.50 -42.02 -8.86
N ASP A 40 54.95 -42.83 -7.91
CA ASP A 40 54.43 -44.22 -7.88
C ASP A 40 53.49 -44.48 -6.64
N PHE A 41 52.92 -45.70 -6.56
CA PHE A 41 52.06 -46.43 -5.56
C PHE A 41 52.36 -46.23 -4.02
N ASP A 42 51.55 -46.62 -3.01
CA ASP A 42 50.43 -47.59 -2.86
C ASP A 42 49.56 -47.41 -1.57
N TYR A 43 48.52 -48.25 -1.45
CA TYR A 43 47.94 -48.92 -0.26
C TYR A 43 46.69 -48.41 0.51
N HIS A 44 45.80 -49.38 0.77
CA HIS A 44 44.44 -49.32 1.34
C HIS A 44 44.44 -49.97 2.78
N PRO A 45 43.35 -50.39 3.50
CA PRO A 45 42.00 -50.77 3.04
C PRO A 45 40.75 -50.64 4.00
N ARG A 46 39.56 -51.03 3.47
CA ARG A 46 38.35 -51.63 4.14
C ARG A 46 37.40 -50.73 4.96
N GLU A 47 36.06 -50.87 4.88
CA GLU A 47 35.13 -51.65 4.01
C GLU A 47 33.82 -50.80 3.84
N ARG A 48 32.53 -51.19 3.65
CA ARG A 48 31.78 -52.46 3.76
C ARG A 48 30.55 -52.54 2.81
N ARG A 49 30.75 -53.13 1.64
CA ARG A 49 29.84 -54.05 0.89
C ARG A 49 28.40 -53.66 0.49
N ARG A 50 28.21 -53.62 -0.85
CA ARG A 50 27.19 -54.34 -1.70
C ARG A 50 25.69 -54.02 -1.50
N TYR A 51 24.75 -54.22 -2.43
CA TYR A 51 24.65 -54.74 -3.83
C TYR A 51 23.73 -53.75 -4.61
N ARG A 52 23.56 -53.74 -5.94
CA ARG A 52 24.35 -54.11 -7.13
C ARG A 52 23.59 -53.59 -8.38
N ARG A 53 24.31 -53.12 -9.39
CA ARG A 53 23.86 -52.70 -10.73
C ARG A 53 23.83 -53.89 -11.70
N ASP A 54 23.01 -53.86 -12.74
CA ASP A 54 23.23 -54.53 -14.04
C ASP A 54 22.44 -53.75 -15.15
N ASP A 55 22.93 -53.77 -16.40
CA ASP A 55 22.51 -52.87 -17.51
C ASP A 55 22.09 -53.64 -18.80
N TYR A 56 21.63 -52.88 -19.83
CA TYR A 56 21.92 -52.99 -21.27
C TYR A 56 20.84 -53.38 -22.33
N HIS A 57 20.75 -52.49 -23.33
CA HIS A 57 20.63 -52.65 -24.81
C HIS A 57 19.51 -53.45 -25.55
N TYR A 58 18.73 -52.69 -26.35
CA TYR A 58 18.52 -52.77 -27.82
C TYR A 58 17.92 -54.05 -28.52
N ASP A 59 16.66 -53.90 -28.96
CA ASP A 59 16.22 -53.81 -30.39
C ASP A 59 15.69 -55.03 -31.23
N THR A 60 14.74 -54.71 -32.13
CA THR A 60 14.22 -55.39 -33.36
C THR A 60 13.50 -56.78 -33.40
N ARG A 61 12.18 -56.72 -33.69
CA ARG A 61 11.41 -57.34 -34.83
C ARG A 61 11.46 -58.86 -35.18
N ARG A 62 10.28 -59.54 -35.19
CA ARG A 62 9.56 -60.19 -36.35
C ARG A 62 8.28 -60.97 -35.88
N HIS A 63 7.11 -60.84 -36.56
CA HIS A 63 6.43 -61.77 -37.51
C HIS A 63 5.97 -63.14 -36.92
N GLU A 64 4.84 -63.80 -37.25
CA GLU A 64 3.90 -63.71 -38.42
C GLU A 64 2.42 -64.24 -38.10
N PRO A 65 1.47 -64.62 -39.01
CA PRO A 65 0.13 -63.94 -39.09
C PRO A 65 -1.15 -64.85 -39.26
N ARG A 66 -2.21 -64.29 -39.90
CA ARG A 66 -3.46 -64.85 -40.54
C ARG A 66 -4.79 -64.70 -39.78
N ASP A 67 -5.97 -64.43 -40.38
CA ASP A 67 -6.39 -63.97 -41.75
C ASP A 67 -7.87 -63.45 -41.72
N TYR A 68 -8.38 -62.87 -42.84
CA TYR A 68 -9.78 -62.46 -43.21
C TYR A 68 -10.28 -61.00 -42.95
N ASP A 69 -10.19 -60.13 -43.99
CA ASP A 69 -11.27 -59.56 -44.88
C ASP A 69 -12.64 -59.11 -44.29
N ASP A 70 -13.42 -58.13 -44.82
CA ASP A 70 -13.41 -57.46 -46.16
C ASP A 70 -14.11 -56.05 -46.21
N ASP A 71 -14.05 -55.41 -47.38
CA ASP A 71 -14.35 -54.06 -47.95
C ASP A 71 -15.58 -53.11 -47.61
N LEU A 72 -15.29 -51.78 -47.74
CA LEU A 72 -15.98 -50.63 -48.44
C LEU A 72 -17.27 -49.84 -48.00
N ASN A 73 -17.15 -48.48 -48.11
CA ASN A 73 -18.12 -47.40 -48.47
C ASN A 73 -19.36 -47.11 -47.55
N GLU A 74 -20.14 -46.00 -47.63
CA GLU A 74 -20.32 -44.89 -48.61
C GLU A 74 -20.70 -43.53 -47.91
N TYR A 75 -21.34 -42.57 -48.61
CA TYR A 75 -21.63 -41.17 -48.21
C TYR A 75 -23.16 -40.84 -48.36
N ASP A 76 -23.77 -39.63 -48.28
CA ASP A 76 -23.34 -38.20 -48.16
C ASP A 76 -24.54 -37.31 -47.65
N VAL A 77 -24.34 -35.97 -47.55
CA VAL A 77 -25.33 -34.86 -47.47
C VAL A 77 -26.00 -34.57 -46.10
N ALA A 78 -26.54 -33.35 -45.93
CA ALA A 78 -26.99 -32.70 -44.67
C ALA A 78 -28.26 -31.80 -44.83
N ALA A 79 -28.51 -30.90 -43.86
CA ALA A 79 -29.57 -29.85 -43.78
C ALA A 79 -30.99 -30.33 -43.32
N GLU A 80 -31.86 -29.56 -42.65
CA GLU A 80 -31.78 -28.19 -42.04
C GLU A 80 -32.82 -27.99 -40.88
N ASP A 81 -32.94 -26.77 -40.34
CA ASP A 81 -33.82 -26.28 -39.23
C ASP A 81 -35.30 -26.01 -39.72
N PRO A 82 -36.29 -25.31 -39.06
CA PRO A 82 -36.36 -24.66 -37.72
C PRO A 82 -37.73 -24.68 -36.94
N ALA A 83 -37.78 -23.92 -35.82
CA ALA A 83 -38.91 -23.09 -35.32
C ALA A 83 -39.97 -23.58 -34.27
N VAL A 84 -40.80 -22.63 -33.82
CA VAL A 84 -41.50 -22.42 -32.51
C VAL A 84 -42.75 -21.48 -32.75
N PRO A 85 -43.77 -21.19 -31.88
CA PRO A 85 -44.43 -21.83 -30.69
C PRO A 85 -45.98 -22.04 -30.89
N LEU A 86 -46.77 -22.34 -29.83
CA LEU A 86 -48.12 -21.74 -29.57
C LEU A 86 -48.68 -21.97 -28.14
N ARG A 87 -49.92 -21.50 -27.83
CA ARG A 87 -50.51 -21.33 -26.47
C ARG A 87 -52.06 -21.42 -26.46
N SER A 88 -52.71 -21.42 -25.27
CA SER A 88 -54.16 -21.25 -24.94
C SER A 88 -54.99 -22.58 -24.80
N HIS A 89 -56.08 -22.71 -24.02
CA HIS A 89 -56.75 -21.85 -23.01
C HIS A 89 -57.69 -22.64 -22.03
N ASP A 90 -58.51 -21.92 -21.22
CA ASP A 90 -59.79 -22.34 -20.55
C ASP A 90 -59.76 -23.19 -19.24
N ALA A 91 -60.69 -23.10 -18.25
CA ALA A 91 -61.87 -22.22 -18.00
C ALA A 91 -62.17 -22.03 -16.47
N GLU A 92 -63.33 -21.43 -16.11
CA GLU A 92 -63.67 -20.80 -14.81
C GLU A 92 -64.13 -21.70 -13.62
N GLY A 93 -64.17 -21.12 -12.41
CA GLY A 93 -64.90 -21.66 -11.25
C GLY A 93 -64.90 -20.75 -10.00
N ILE A 94 -66.06 -20.24 -9.57
CA ILE A 94 -66.20 -19.21 -8.50
C ILE A 94 -66.83 -19.78 -7.21
N ARG A 95 -66.21 -19.52 -6.04
CA ARG A 95 -66.94 -19.15 -4.79
C ARG A 95 -66.04 -18.58 -3.67
N ARG A 96 -66.65 -17.73 -2.83
CA ARG A 96 -66.10 -17.21 -1.56
C ARG A 96 -66.64 -18.06 -0.40
N GLU A 97 -65.91 -18.15 0.72
CA GLU A 97 -66.43 -17.65 2.02
C GLU A 97 -65.38 -17.57 3.16
N ARG A 98 -65.82 -17.12 4.34
CA ARG A 98 -65.03 -16.93 5.57
C ARG A 98 -65.46 -17.96 6.63
N SER A 99 -64.57 -18.36 7.55
CA SER A 99 -64.75 -18.15 9.02
C SER A 99 -63.95 -19.10 9.94
N ARG A 100 -63.63 -18.51 11.11
CA ARG A 100 -63.10 -19.00 12.40
C ARG A 100 -63.27 -20.48 12.83
N ALA A 101 -62.24 -20.92 13.58
CA ALA A 101 -62.09 -22.03 14.55
C ALA A 101 -63.19 -22.11 15.67
N PRO A 102 -63.15 -23.00 16.72
CA PRO A 102 -62.06 -23.88 17.21
C PRO A 102 -62.49 -25.29 17.77
N GLY A 103 -61.57 -26.03 18.42
CA GLY A 103 -61.92 -27.06 19.44
C GLY A 103 -61.01 -28.29 19.54
N SER A 104 -60.84 -28.83 20.76
CA SER A 104 -60.12 -30.10 21.07
C SER A 104 -60.90 -30.89 22.14
N PRO A 105 -60.59 -32.18 22.41
CA PRO A 105 -59.87 -32.48 23.67
C PRO A 105 -59.00 -33.78 23.73
N ALA A 106 -58.00 -33.75 24.63
CA ALA A 106 -57.58 -34.72 25.70
C ALA A 106 -57.77 -36.28 25.54
N PRO A 107 -56.98 -37.15 26.24
CA PRO A 107 -56.33 -36.92 27.54
C PRO A 107 -54.90 -37.51 27.79
N SER A 108 -54.43 -37.33 29.03
CA SER A 108 -53.12 -37.76 29.60
C SER A 108 -53.25 -39.06 30.46
N PRO A 109 -52.31 -39.54 31.32
CA PRO A 109 -51.53 -38.83 32.38
C PRO A 109 -50.00 -39.12 32.27
N SER A 110 -49.07 -38.79 33.19
CA SER A 110 -49.02 -38.60 34.66
C SER A 110 -47.62 -38.03 35.00
N LYS A 111 -47.18 -37.38 36.10
CA LYS A 111 -47.57 -36.88 37.47
C LYS A 111 -46.30 -36.06 37.94
N ARG A 112 -46.10 -35.34 39.06
CA ARG A 112 -46.76 -34.59 40.18
C ARG A 112 -45.57 -34.06 41.05
N ASP A 113 -45.61 -33.09 41.98
CA ASP A 113 -46.58 -32.10 42.48
C ASP A 113 -45.82 -31.04 43.37
N ARG A 114 -46.22 -29.75 43.33
CA ARG A 114 -46.43 -28.83 44.52
C ARG A 114 -45.26 -28.16 45.29
N ARG A 115 -45.40 -26.94 45.87
CA ARG A 115 -46.40 -25.81 45.69
C ARG A 115 -46.00 -24.53 46.48
N ARG A 116 -46.60 -23.38 46.09
CA ARG A 116 -47.04 -22.17 46.85
C ARG A 116 -46.33 -20.85 46.48
N ASP A 117 -46.99 -19.67 46.40
CA ASP A 117 -48.42 -19.30 46.27
C ASP A 117 -48.56 -17.84 45.70
N ARG A 118 -49.68 -17.55 44.99
CA ARG A 118 -50.55 -16.33 44.79
C ARG A 118 -50.09 -14.90 45.23
N GLU A 119 -50.58 -13.73 44.76
CA GLU A 119 -51.47 -13.16 43.68
C GLU A 119 -51.23 -11.60 43.60
N GLU A 120 -51.92 -10.65 42.93
CA GLU A 120 -53.24 -10.51 42.24
C GLU A 120 -53.15 -9.75 40.88
N TYR A 121 -53.65 -8.51 40.72
CA TYR A 121 -53.94 -7.84 39.42
C TYR A 121 -53.53 -6.34 39.35
N LYS A 122 -53.52 -5.75 38.11
CA LYS A 122 -54.41 -4.66 37.56
C LYS A 122 -53.71 -3.69 36.56
N ARG A 123 -54.47 -2.75 35.96
CA ARG A 123 -54.20 -2.10 34.64
C ARG A 123 -54.32 -0.55 34.59
N HIS A 124 -53.87 0.02 33.45
CA HIS A 124 -54.22 1.33 32.80
C HIS A 124 -53.49 2.60 33.30
N ARG A 125 -52.88 3.45 32.43
CA ARG A 125 -53.38 4.52 31.49
C ARG A 125 -53.97 5.74 32.25
N THR A 126 -53.82 7.03 31.86
CA THR A 126 -53.56 7.67 30.53
C THR A 126 -52.92 9.10 30.61
N TYR A 127 -52.87 9.81 29.47
CA TYR A 127 -52.26 11.13 29.08
C TYR A 127 -52.69 12.46 29.78
N GLY A 128 -51.83 13.50 29.66
CA GLY A 128 -52.15 14.95 29.44
C GLY A 128 -52.44 15.86 30.66
N ASP A 129 -52.43 17.21 30.59
CA ASP A 129 -51.74 18.18 29.70
C ASP A 129 -51.75 19.65 30.30
N PHE A 130 -51.06 20.63 29.68
CA PHE A 130 -50.89 22.09 29.92
C PHE A 130 -51.60 22.88 31.07
N GLY A 131 -50.88 23.87 31.66
CA GLY A 131 -51.49 25.03 32.36
C GLY A 131 -50.52 26.00 33.09
N SER A 132 -50.66 27.33 32.89
CA SER A 132 -49.97 28.43 33.62
C SER A 132 -50.61 29.80 33.26
N PRO A 133 -50.73 30.80 34.17
CA PRO A 133 -49.67 31.83 34.33
C PRO A 133 -49.60 32.64 35.68
N ILE A 134 -48.44 33.30 35.94
CA ILE A 134 -48.21 34.68 36.49
C ILE A 134 -48.99 35.12 37.79
N ARG A 135 -48.40 35.60 38.91
CA ARG A 135 -47.40 36.70 39.13
C ARG A 135 -46.66 36.59 40.51
N LYS A 136 -45.66 37.45 40.76
CA LYS A 136 -44.82 37.59 42.00
C LYS A 136 -45.34 38.74 42.94
N PRO A 137 -44.74 39.12 44.12
CA PRO A 137 -43.49 38.68 44.77
C PRO A 137 -43.45 38.53 46.34
N ARG A 138 -42.51 37.71 46.86
CA ARG A 138 -41.54 38.10 47.93
C ARG A 138 -40.38 37.07 48.03
N ASP A 139 -39.34 37.41 48.78
CA ASP A 139 -38.00 36.79 48.68
C ASP A 139 -37.85 35.43 49.39
N GLY A 140 -37.03 34.55 48.80
CA GLY A 140 -36.69 33.24 49.38
C GLY A 140 -35.49 32.59 48.68
N LYS A 141 -34.51 32.13 49.47
CA LYS A 141 -33.29 31.47 48.98
C LYS A 141 -33.64 30.16 48.24
N ARG A 142 -33.16 29.98 47.00
CA ARG A 142 -33.25 28.69 46.29
C ARG A 142 -31.90 27.98 46.22
N ARG A 143 -31.88 26.73 46.69
CA ARG A 143 -30.93 25.70 46.22
C ARG A 143 -31.50 25.07 44.95
N SER A 144 -30.65 24.78 43.96
CA SER A 144 -30.85 23.60 43.13
C SER A 144 -30.18 22.41 43.83
N ARG A 145 -30.63 21.18 43.57
CA ARG A 145 -29.86 19.97 43.89
C ARG A 145 -30.17 18.87 42.88
N ASP A 146 -29.12 18.39 42.25
CA ASP A 146 -29.14 17.35 41.24
C ASP A 146 -29.54 15.96 41.80
N GLY A 147 -29.88 15.07 40.87
CA GLY A 147 -30.26 13.68 41.11
C GLY A 147 -29.28 12.66 40.53
N GLN A 148 -27.98 13.00 40.43
CA GLN A 148 -26.96 12.03 39.99
C GLN A 148 -26.81 10.88 40.99
N ARG A 149 -26.44 9.71 40.46
CA ARG A 149 -26.12 8.49 41.24
C ARG A 149 -24.62 8.22 41.12
N GLU A 150 -23.82 9.00 41.84
CA GLU A 150 -22.36 9.02 41.74
C GLU A 150 -21.67 7.74 42.23
N ARG A 151 -20.40 7.57 41.80
CA ARG A 151 -19.48 6.51 42.23
C ARG A 151 -18.37 7.12 43.13
N PRO A 152 -17.74 6.35 44.04
CA PRO A 152 -16.78 6.91 45.01
C PRO A 152 -15.51 7.49 44.38
N SER A 153 -14.99 8.58 44.97
CA SER A 153 -13.76 9.27 44.51
C SER A 153 -12.47 8.68 45.08
N GLU A 154 -11.32 9.06 44.50
CA GLU A 154 -10.03 8.43 44.80
C GLU A 154 -9.46 8.77 46.19
N LEU A 155 -9.87 9.89 46.80
CA LEU A 155 -9.39 10.34 48.11
C LEU A 155 -9.63 9.32 49.23
N ASP A 156 -10.74 8.57 49.19
CA ASP A 156 -11.01 7.51 50.17
C ASP A 156 -10.12 6.27 49.99
N ARG A 157 -9.58 6.03 48.78
CA ARG A 157 -8.57 4.98 48.58
C ARG A 157 -7.21 5.39 49.15
N GLU A 158 -6.85 6.66 49.03
CA GLU A 158 -5.58 7.19 49.54
C GLU A 158 -5.55 7.22 51.08
N ALA A 159 -6.63 7.70 51.70
CA ALA A 159 -6.81 7.70 53.16
C ALA A 159 -6.82 6.28 53.78
N ARG A 160 -7.09 5.22 53.00
CA ARG A 160 -6.96 3.81 53.42
C ARG A 160 -5.53 3.27 53.23
N ARG A 161 -4.77 3.75 52.24
CA ARG A 161 -3.35 3.41 52.04
C ARG A 161 -2.46 4.02 53.13
N GLN A 162 -2.74 5.26 53.53
CA GLN A 162 -1.98 5.97 54.56
C GLN A 162 -2.03 5.25 55.93
N ARG A 163 -3.24 4.89 56.39
CA ARG A 163 -3.45 4.11 57.63
C ARG A 163 -2.80 2.72 57.64
N ARG A 164 -2.59 2.10 56.47
CA ARG A 164 -1.80 0.85 56.36
C ARG A 164 -0.30 1.09 56.57
N ARG A 165 0.26 2.20 56.05
CA ARG A 165 1.67 2.57 56.25
C ARG A 165 1.97 2.93 57.71
N GLU A 166 1.04 3.59 58.39
CA GLU A 166 1.15 3.92 59.82
C GLU A 166 1.17 2.67 60.71
N ARG A 167 0.27 1.71 60.47
CA ARG A 167 0.30 0.41 61.18
C ARG A 167 1.59 -0.37 60.97
N ALA A 168 2.17 -0.33 59.77
CA ALA A 168 3.46 -0.97 59.50
C ALA A 168 4.63 -0.31 60.26
N ARG A 169 4.65 1.03 60.36
CA ARG A 169 5.65 1.76 61.17
C ARG A 169 5.52 1.46 62.66
N GLY A 170 4.30 1.39 63.18
CA GLY A 170 4.05 1.01 64.58
C GLY A 170 4.52 -0.42 64.92
N ALA A 171 4.40 -1.36 63.98
CA ALA A 171 4.89 -2.73 64.17
C ALA A 171 6.44 -2.82 64.21
N ALA A 172 7.13 -2.00 63.40
CA ALA A 172 8.60 -1.96 63.41
C ALA A 172 9.16 -1.40 64.73
N ALA A 173 8.51 -0.36 65.29
CA ALA A 173 8.93 0.27 66.55
C ALA A 173 8.82 -0.64 67.80
N MET A 174 8.14 -1.79 67.70
CA MET A 174 7.96 -2.73 68.82
C MET A 174 9.02 -3.85 68.87
N LYS A 175 9.97 -3.92 67.92
CA LYS A 175 10.95 -5.02 67.83
C LYS A 175 12.29 -4.79 68.54
N HIS A 176 12.55 -3.61 69.11
CA HIS A 176 13.77 -3.31 69.85
C HIS A 176 13.50 -2.65 71.21
N LYS A 177 13.23 -3.49 72.22
CA LYS A 177 13.40 -3.22 73.65
C LYS A 177 13.97 -4.47 74.31
N SER A 178 14.72 -4.28 75.39
CA SER A 178 15.61 -5.26 76.04
C SER A 178 16.90 -5.56 75.24
N SER A 179 18.08 -5.67 75.86
CA SER A 179 18.57 -5.07 77.12
C SER A 179 20.11 -5.07 77.17
N ASP A 180 20.66 -4.30 78.12
CA ASP A 180 21.99 -4.46 78.75
C ASP A 180 23.30 -4.14 77.98
N THR A 181 24.04 -3.16 78.54
CA THR A 181 25.51 -3.11 78.82
C THR A 181 26.55 -3.64 77.80
N THR A 182 27.70 -2.99 77.54
CA THR A 182 28.35 -1.80 78.18
C THR A 182 29.44 -1.16 77.29
N ASN A 183 29.67 0.13 77.51
CA ASN A 183 30.96 0.85 77.44
C ASN A 183 31.85 0.75 76.17
N SER A 184 31.77 1.79 75.32
CA SER A 184 32.96 2.49 74.78
C SER A 184 32.56 3.86 74.22
N GLY A 185 33.44 4.86 74.34
CA GLY A 185 33.15 6.23 73.94
C GLY A 185 33.46 6.51 72.47
N SER A 186 32.43 6.76 71.66
CA SER A 186 32.53 7.43 70.36
C SER A 186 31.37 8.42 70.20
N HIS A 187 31.56 9.47 69.39
CA HIS A 187 30.60 10.57 69.32
C HIS A 187 29.25 10.11 68.76
N ILE A 188 28.19 10.28 69.57
CA ILE A 188 26.82 9.94 69.17
C ILE A 188 26.34 10.96 68.13
N LEU A 189 26.41 10.56 66.86
CA LEU A 189 25.63 11.18 65.79
C LEU A 189 24.13 11.15 66.18
N SER A 190 23.43 12.26 65.95
CA SER A 190 22.00 12.36 66.30
C SER A 190 21.18 11.29 65.58
N ALA A 191 20.01 10.91 66.12
CA ALA A 191 19.15 9.90 65.49
C ALA A 191 18.78 10.25 64.03
N ASP A 192 18.68 11.54 63.70
CA ASP A 192 18.44 12.03 62.34
C ASP A 192 19.71 11.97 61.46
N ALA A 193 20.90 12.19 62.03
CA ALA A 193 22.17 11.97 61.34
C ALA A 193 22.46 10.48 61.10
N LEU A 194 22.15 9.59 62.06
CA LEU A 194 22.23 8.14 61.88
C LEU A 194 21.17 7.63 60.89
N ALA A 195 19.96 8.19 60.88
CA ALA A 195 18.97 7.89 59.84
C ALA A 195 19.47 8.31 58.44
N LYS A 196 20.09 9.48 58.32
CA LYS A 196 20.68 9.96 57.05
C LYS A 196 21.89 9.15 56.63
N LEU A 197 22.79 8.81 57.55
CA LEU A 197 23.97 8.00 57.27
C LEU A 197 23.59 6.56 56.89
N SER A 198 22.60 5.96 57.57
CA SER A 198 22.08 4.63 57.21
C SER A 198 21.23 4.64 55.94
N SER A 199 20.56 5.74 55.58
CA SER A 199 19.97 5.87 54.24
C SER A 199 21.02 6.04 53.16
N HIS A 200 22.11 6.78 53.42
CA HIS A 200 23.22 6.96 52.49
C HIS A 200 23.95 5.63 52.25
N TYR A 201 24.30 4.90 53.31
CA TYR A 201 24.83 3.54 53.18
C TYR A 201 23.84 2.58 52.53
N GLN A 202 22.51 2.68 52.73
CA GLN A 202 21.54 1.87 51.98
C GLN A 202 21.36 2.30 50.51
N GLU A 203 21.85 3.47 50.12
CA GLU A 203 21.83 3.97 48.75
C GLU A 203 23.15 3.62 48.06
N GLU A 204 24.29 3.73 48.76
CA GLU A 204 25.61 3.24 48.34
C GLU A 204 25.64 1.71 48.25
N ASP A 205 25.20 0.95 49.25
CA ASP A 205 25.13 -0.53 49.22
C ASP A 205 24.19 -1.04 48.11
N ARG A 206 23.15 -0.27 47.75
CA ARG A 206 22.32 -0.54 46.56
C ARG A 206 23.01 -0.15 45.25
N LEU A 207 23.82 0.91 45.24
CA LEU A 207 24.59 1.32 44.06
C LEU A 207 25.76 0.37 43.82
N GLU A 208 26.44 -0.11 44.86
CA GLU A 208 27.49 -1.12 44.80
C GLU A 208 26.91 -2.49 44.48
N THR A 209 25.80 -2.91 45.10
CA THR A 209 25.10 -4.16 44.69
C THR A 209 24.62 -4.05 43.24
N SER A 210 24.05 -2.92 42.81
CA SER A 210 23.66 -2.69 41.41
C SER A 210 24.86 -2.68 40.47
N GLN A 211 25.99 -2.08 40.86
CA GLN A 211 27.20 -2.08 40.06
C GLN A 211 27.86 -3.46 40.02
N ALA A 212 27.85 -4.24 41.10
CA ALA A 212 28.34 -5.61 41.16
C ALA A 212 27.43 -6.57 40.39
N GLU A 213 26.11 -6.44 40.47
CA GLU A 213 25.16 -7.17 39.62
C GLU A 213 25.34 -6.79 38.14
N ASN A 214 25.50 -5.50 37.82
CA ASN A 214 25.75 -5.08 36.44
C ASN A 214 27.14 -5.48 35.94
N GLN A 215 28.18 -5.48 36.77
CA GLN A 215 29.50 -6.00 36.44
C GLN A 215 29.47 -7.51 36.27
N ALA A 216 28.88 -8.29 37.17
CA ALA A 216 28.70 -9.73 37.03
C ALA A 216 27.85 -10.09 35.80
N ARG A 217 26.84 -9.26 35.45
CA ARG A 217 26.02 -9.41 34.24
C ARG A 217 26.77 -9.00 32.97
N MET A 218 27.66 -8.02 33.04
CA MET A 218 28.60 -7.64 31.96
C MET A 218 29.73 -8.65 31.78
N GLU A 219 30.18 -9.28 32.87
CA GLU A 219 31.25 -10.26 32.90
C GLU A 219 30.75 -11.64 32.49
N SER A 220 29.54 -12.03 32.92
CA SER A 220 28.81 -13.16 32.34
C SER A 220 28.55 -12.95 30.84
N LYS A 221 28.21 -11.72 30.41
CA LYS A 221 28.14 -11.36 28.98
C LYS A 221 29.50 -11.40 28.28
N ARG A 222 30.62 -11.08 28.95
CA ARG A 222 31.99 -11.18 28.40
C ARG A 222 32.48 -12.63 28.32
N GLN A 223 32.20 -13.46 29.32
CA GLN A 223 32.51 -14.88 29.31
C GLN A 223 31.69 -15.61 28.24
N ARG A 224 30.40 -15.27 28.08
CA ARG A 224 29.56 -15.66 26.92
C ARG A 224 29.97 -15.00 25.59
N LYS A 225 31.03 -14.20 25.56
CA LYS A 225 31.64 -13.58 24.36
C LYS A 225 33.13 -13.94 24.20
N ARG A 226 33.68 -14.85 25.00
CA ARG A 226 34.95 -15.50 24.62
C ARG A 226 34.66 -16.46 23.46
N PRO A 227 35.42 -16.39 22.35
CA PRO A 227 35.18 -17.28 21.23
C PRO A 227 35.57 -18.70 21.63
N ILE A 228 34.65 -19.65 21.41
CA ILE A 228 35.08 -21.01 21.10
C ILE A 228 35.55 -20.94 19.66
N ILE A 229 36.86 -20.81 19.47
CA ILE A 229 37.49 -21.16 18.19
C ILE A 229 37.45 -22.68 18.13
N GLY A 230 36.44 -23.19 17.45
CA GLY A 230 36.35 -24.53 16.91
C GLY A 230 36.01 -24.36 15.44
N ASP A 231 36.79 -24.98 14.56
CA ASP A 231 36.81 -24.64 13.14
C ASP A 231 35.61 -25.22 12.38
N GLU A 232 34.49 -24.50 12.39
CA GLU A 232 33.50 -24.57 11.29
C GLU A 232 32.56 -23.34 11.32
N PRO A 233 32.51 -22.51 10.27
CA PRO A 233 31.50 -21.47 10.16
C PRO A 233 30.16 -22.10 9.75
N GLN A 234 29.20 -22.17 10.67
CA GLN A 234 27.79 -22.32 10.28
C GLN A 234 27.31 -21.04 9.59
N THR A 235 27.61 -20.94 8.30
CA THR A 235 26.84 -20.16 7.35
C THR A 235 25.38 -20.60 7.40
N LEU A 236 24.48 -19.78 6.83
CA LEU A 236 23.28 -20.38 6.25
C LEU A 236 23.76 -21.43 5.24
N ALA A 237 23.20 -22.64 5.28
CA ALA A 237 23.58 -23.68 4.32
C ALA A 237 23.42 -23.10 2.91
N PRO A 238 24.40 -23.28 2.00
CA PRO A 238 24.28 -22.77 0.65
C PRO A 238 22.99 -23.29 0.03
N PHE A 239 22.29 -22.44 -0.74
CA PHE A 239 21.08 -22.85 -1.43
C PHE A 239 21.39 -24.11 -2.24
N PRO A 240 20.68 -25.24 -2.02
CA PRO A 240 20.96 -26.46 -2.76
C PRO A 240 20.72 -26.19 -4.24
N GLU A 241 21.71 -26.51 -5.07
CA GLU A 241 21.70 -26.22 -6.51
C GLU A 241 20.50 -26.87 -7.22
N GLU A 242 20.00 -27.99 -6.68
CA GLU A 242 18.74 -28.61 -7.08
C GLU A 242 17.66 -28.45 -6.02
N THR A 243 16.53 -27.85 -6.41
CA THR A 243 15.28 -27.88 -5.62
C THR A 243 14.51 -29.18 -5.89
N PRO A 244 14.11 -29.94 -4.85
CA PRO A 244 13.19 -31.06 -5.02
C PRO A 244 11.87 -30.59 -5.64
N ARG A 245 11.49 -31.16 -6.79
CA ARG A 245 10.30 -30.76 -7.55
C ARG A 245 9.03 -30.88 -6.68
N GLY A 246 8.30 -29.76 -6.52
CA GLY A 246 6.92 -29.77 -6.03
C GLY A 246 6.64 -29.17 -4.65
N GLN A 247 7.54 -28.39 -4.04
CA GLN A 247 7.23 -27.62 -2.83
C GLN A 247 7.68 -26.15 -2.93
N SER A 248 6.73 -25.22 -2.86
CA SER A 248 6.99 -23.78 -2.76
C SER A 248 7.65 -23.44 -1.42
N LYS A 249 8.80 -22.76 -1.40
CA LYS A 249 9.32 -22.14 -0.18
C LYS A 249 8.37 -21.00 0.24
N GLY A 250 8.07 -20.90 1.53
CA GLY A 250 7.14 -19.87 2.03
C GLY A 250 7.75 -18.47 1.98
N ARG A 251 7.08 -17.53 1.28
CA ARG A 251 7.45 -16.09 1.24
C ARG A 251 7.75 -15.52 2.63
N ILE A 252 8.93 -14.91 2.79
CA ILE A 252 9.13 -13.90 3.84
C ILE A 252 8.40 -12.63 3.37
N VAL A 253 7.47 -12.14 4.18
CA VAL A 253 6.59 -11.02 3.82
C VAL A 253 7.40 -9.74 3.59
N SER A 254 6.95 -8.87 2.68
CA SER A 254 7.41 -7.47 2.60
C SER A 254 7.01 -6.75 3.89
N GLY A 255 7.95 -6.68 4.81
CA GLY A 255 7.71 -6.97 6.22
C GLY A 255 7.99 -5.81 7.16
N ALA A 256 7.90 -4.55 6.69
CA ALA A 256 8.22 -3.36 7.48
C ALA A 256 7.60 -3.37 8.90
N TYR A 257 6.37 -3.88 9.07
CA TYR A 257 5.74 -4.01 10.40
C TYR A 257 6.41 -5.03 11.35
N LEU A 258 6.96 -6.13 10.81
CA LEU A 258 7.75 -7.12 11.56
C LEU A 258 9.16 -6.57 11.86
N GLU A 259 9.76 -5.86 10.91
CA GLU A 259 11.08 -5.22 11.06
C GLU A 259 11.06 -4.05 12.06
N GLU A 260 9.98 -3.27 12.09
CA GLU A 260 9.77 -2.18 13.05
C GLU A 260 9.42 -2.67 14.48
N GLY A 261 9.44 -3.98 14.76
CA GLY A 261 9.32 -4.54 16.10
C GLY A 261 7.96 -4.30 16.78
N ARG A 262 6.88 -4.10 16.00
CA ARG A 262 5.58 -3.64 16.52
C ARG A 262 4.61 -4.75 16.98
N HIS A 263 5.01 -6.01 16.93
CA HIS A 263 4.16 -7.16 17.27
C HIS A 263 4.66 -7.90 18.54
N PRO A 264 3.81 -8.24 19.53
CA PRO A 264 4.28 -8.81 20.81
C PRO A 264 4.74 -10.29 20.76
N GLU A 265 4.32 -11.08 19.78
CA GLU A 265 4.45 -12.56 19.82
C GLU A 265 5.07 -13.22 18.56
N MET A 266 6.04 -12.58 17.89
CA MET A 266 6.92 -13.27 16.93
C MET A 266 8.35 -12.73 16.97
N GLU A 267 9.25 -13.43 17.68
CA GLU A 267 10.70 -13.16 17.61
C GLU A 267 11.32 -13.81 16.38
N VAL A 268 11.99 -13.02 15.54
CA VAL A 268 13.02 -13.50 14.62
C VAL A 268 14.35 -13.54 15.39
N ARG A 269 15.19 -14.55 15.20
CA ARG A 269 16.44 -14.71 15.98
C ARG A 269 17.41 -13.54 15.77
N HIS A 270 17.47 -12.63 16.73
CA HIS A 270 18.42 -11.52 16.72
C HIS A 270 19.89 -11.97 16.86
N ARG A 271 20.72 -11.56 15.88
CA ARG A 271 22.16 -11.34 16.06
C ARG A 271 22.31 -9.98 16.77
N GLY A 272 22.13 -9.94 18.09
CA GLY A 272 21.89 -8.68 18.85
C GLY A 272 23.13 -7.81 19.16
N GLY A 273 22.98 -6.54 19.55
CA GLY A 273 21.77 -5.71 19.67
C GLY A 273 21.64 -4.91 20.99
N GLY A 274 20.89 -3.79 20.94
CA GLY A 274 20.00 -3.31 22.00
C GLY A 274 20.50 -2.34 23.10
N GLY A 275 19.93 -1.11 23.10
CA GLY A 275 19.59 -0.34 24.31
C GLY A 275 19.92 1.17 24.27
N PRO A 276 19.21 2.05 25.02
CA PRO A 276 18.04 1.83 25.89
C PRO A 276 16.74 2.45 25.35
N SER A 277 15.62 2.32 26.09
CA SER A 277 14.30 2.86 25.71
C SER A 277 14.03 4.29 26.19
N MET A 278 13.19 5.03 25.45
CA MET A 278 12.59 6.30 25.90
C MET A 278 11.07 6.31 25.70
N GLU A 279 10.32 5.97 26.74
CA GLU A 279 8.86 6.20 26.81
C GLU A 279 8.46 6.79 28.17
N ALA A 280 8.83 8.06 28.41
CA ALA A 280 8.63 8.70 29.71
C ALA A 280 8.49 10.24 29.68
N ARG A 281 7.85 10.86 28.67
CA ARG A 281 7.65 12.34 28.72
C ARG A 281 6.41 13.00 28.09
N TRP A 282 5.28 12.31 27.97
CA TRP A 282 3.98 12.95 27.71
C TRP A 282 2.93 12.65 28.78
N ARG A 283 3.10 13.23 29.98
CA ARG A 283 2.02 13.30 30.99
C ARG A 283 1.13 14.52 30.73
N LYS A 284 0.07 14.29 29.97
CA LYS A 284 -1.31 14.77 30.22
C LYS A 284 -1.44 16.01 31.12
N GLU A 285 -1.52 17.19 30.50
CA GLU A 285 -2.15 18.36 31.13
C GLU A 285 -3.34 18.86 30.31
N ARG A 286 -4.49 18.98 30.99
CA ARG A 286 -5.63 19.83 30.61
C ARG A 286 -6.04 20.59 31.86
N ASN A 287 -5.61 21.84 32.00
CA ASN A 287 -6.60 22.92 32.12
C ASN A 287 -5.96 24.28 31.85
N TRP A 288 -6.80 25.22 31.40
CA TRP A 288 -6.40 26.61 31.18
C TRP A 288 -6.71 27.42 32.45
N GLY A 289 -5.75 28.19 32.94
CA GLY A 289 -5.88 29.01 34.14
C GLY A 289 -4.59 29.79 34.37
N GLY A 290 -4.61 31.09 34.05
CA GLY A 290 -3.39 31.88 33.96
C GLY A 290 -3.00 32.60 35.25
N SER A 291 -1.72 32.95 35.35
CA SER A 291 -1.30 34.25 35.87
C SER A 291 -0.06 34.73 35.12
N MET A 292 0.17 36.03 35.16
CA MET A 292 1.31 36.74 34.58
C MET A 292 2.35 36.99 35.67
N GLU A 293 3.60 36.59 35.43
CA GLU A 293 4.84 37.23 35.92
C GLU A 293 6.06 36.55 35.26
N GLY A 294 7.22 37.21 35.20
CA GLY A 294 8.32 36.82 34.31
C GLY A 294 9.72 36.86 34.94
N SER A 295 10.75 36.60 34.13
CA SER A 295 12.16 36.80 34.48
C SER A 295 13.01 36.98 33.21
N ASP A 296 13.81 38.05 33.13
CA ASP A 296 14.70 38.32 32.00
C ASP A 296 15.99 37.49 32.02
N VAL A 297 16.47 37.08 30.82
CA VAL A 297 17.90 36.82 30.56
C VAL A 297 18.26 37.33 29.17
N GLN A 298 19.08 38.38 29.07
CA GLN A 298 19.60 38.88 27.79
C GLN A 298 20.97 38.26 27.42
N PRO A 299 21.25 38.01 26.12
CA PRO A 299 22.56 37.55 25.65
C PRO A 299 23.57 38.72 25.40
N PRO A 300 24.90 38.45 25.34
CA PRO A 300 25.92 39.50 25.48
C PRO A 300 26.14 40.44 24.27
N PHE A 301 26.66 41.64 24.55
CA PHE A 301 26.63 42.79 23.64
C PHE A 301 27.54 42.76 22.40
N TRP A 302 28.56 41.88 22.34
CA TRP A 302 29.60 41.94 21.30
C TRP A 302 29.18 41.51 19.88
N LYS A 303 28.02 40.84 19.70
CA LYS A 303 27.57 40.38 18.37
C LYS A 303 26.91 41.47 17.49
N ARG A 304 26.69 42.69 17.97
CA ARG A 304 25.89 43.73 17.26
C ARG A 304 26.58 44.47 16.10
N LYS A 305 27.89 44.26 15.84
CA LYS A 305 28.62 45.04 14.79
C LYS A 305 28.63 44.46 13.37
N LYS A 306 28.26 43.19 13.14
CA LYS A 306 28.28 42.60 11.77
C LYS A 306 27.06 42.93 10.90
N TRP A 307 25.89 43.20 11.50
CA TRP A 307 24.64 43.43 10.74
C TRP A 307 24.64 44.73 9.92
N TRP A 308 25.24 45.80 10.43
CA TRP A 308 25.28 47.11 9.75
C TRP A 308 25.99 47.06 8.38
N ILE A 309 26.99 46.19 8.22
CA ILE A 309 27.71 46.00 6.95
C ILE A 309 26.79 45.33 5.91
N VAL A 310 26.03 44.30 6.33
CA VAL A 310 25.08 43.58 5.45
C VAL A 310 23.96 44.50 4.97
N ILE A 311 23.42 45.33 5.86
CA ILE A 311 22.38 46.32 5.52
C ILE A 311 22.94 47.37 4.52
N GLY A 312 24.17 47.85 4.73
CA GLY A 312 24.82 48.79 3.82
C GLY A 312 24.97 48.24 2.39
N VAL A 313 25.40 46.98 2.24
CA VAL A 313 25.52 46.33 0.92
C VAL A 313 24.16 46.19 0.23
N LEU A 314 23.12 45.77 0.96
CA LEU A 314 21.76 45.63 0.42
C LEU A 314 21.19 46.95 -0.12
N VAL A 315 21.42 48.07 0.58
CA VAL A 315 20.97 49.40 0.13
C VAL A 315 21.69 49.83 -1.16
N VAL A 316 23.00 49.57 -1.28
CA VAL A 316 23.76 49.89 -2.49
C VAL A 316 23.30 49.06 -3.69
N VAL A 317 23.04 47.76 -3.50
CA VAL A 317 22.51 46.88 -4.56
C VAL A 317 21.14 47.35 -5.05
N LEU A 318 20.22 47.69 -4.15
CA LEU A 318 18.90 48.22 -4.52
C LEU A 318 18.99 49.58 -5.24
N ALA A 319 19.90 50.45 -4.83
CA ALA A 319 20.14 51.75 -5.46
C ALA A 319 20.68 51.63 -6.91
N ILE A 320 21.32 50.51 -7.27
CA ILE A 320 21.80 50.25 -8.64
C ILE A 320 20.72 49.58 -9.51
N ILE A 321 19.90 48.68 -8.94
CA ILE A 321 18.87 47.95 -9.69
C ILE A 321 17.72 48.86 -10.13
N ILE A 322 17.26 49.77 -9.26
CA ILE A 322 16.07 50.60 -9.52
C ILE A 322 16.24 51.52 -10.76
N PRO A 323 17.36 52.24 -10.96
CA PRO A 323 17.59 53.01 -12.19
C PRO A 323 17.61 52.16 -13.47
N VAL A 324 18.18 50.95 -13.44
CA VAL A 324 18.31 50.10 -14.63
C VAL A 324 16.95 49.59 -15.10
N ALA A 325 16.07 49.17 -14.18
CA ALA A 325 14.72 48.71 -14.52
C ALA A 325 13.85 49.81 -15.17
N VAL A 326 14.03 51.08 -14.76
CA VAL A 326 13.26 52.23 -15.28
C VAL A 326 13.71 52.66 -16.68
N VAL A 327 14.94 52.32 -17.10
CA VAL A 327 15.48 52.70 -18.42
C VAL A 327 15.05 51.73 -19.54
N MET A 328 14.69 50.48 -19.22
CA MET A 328 14.34 49.45 -20.22
C MET A 328 12.85 49.39 -20.64
N THR A 329 12.00 50.32 -20.20
CA THR A 329 10.55 50.28 -20.48
C THR A 329 9.99 51.54 -21.17
N LYS A 330 10.35 51.74 -22.45
CA LYS A 330 9.61 52.62 -23.39
C LYS A 330 10.00 52.40 -24.86
N LYS A 331 8.99 52.44 -25.75
CA LYS A 331 9.04 52.24 -27.23
C LYS A 331 9.33 50.79 -27.65
N HIS A 332 8.80 50.24 -28.75
CA HIS A 332 7.66 50.56 -29.66
C HIS A 332 6.76 49.28 -29.67
N GLY A 333 5.61 49.12 -30.32
CA GLY A 333 4.86 49.77 -31.41
C GLY A 333 4.09 48.65 -32.16
N HIS A 334 2.92 48.93 -32.73
CA HIS A 334 2.08 47.91 -33.39
C HIS A 334 2.73 47.29 -34.63
N ASP A 335 2.53 45.98 -34.85
CA ASP A 335 2.32 45.34 -36.16
C ASP A 335 1.72 43.94 -35.97
N ASP A 336 0.84 43.49 -36.87
CA ASP A 336 0.08 42.23 -36.76
C ASP A 336 0.54 41.15 -37.76
N ASN A 337 0.89 39.95 -37.27
CA ASN A 337 0.58 38.67 -37.95
C ASN A 337 0.84 37.45 -37.02
N PRO A 338 0.10 36.33 -37.16
CA PRO A 338 0.17 35.23 -36.20
C PRO A 338 1.16 34.12 -36.61
N SER A 339 2.19 33.90 -35.80
CA SER A 339 2.99 32.66 -35.81
C SER A 339 2.65 31.80 -34.59
N ARG A 340 2.19 30.56 -34.82
CA ARG A 340 1.92 29.59 -33.74
C ARG A 340 3.23 29.14 -33.07
N SER A 341 3.40 29.43 -31.79
CA SER A 341 4.34 28.76 -30.88
C SER A 341 3.58 28.32 -29.63
N SER A 342 3.38 27.00 -29.48
CA SER A 342 2.60 26.40 -28.40
C SER A 342 3.46 26.14 -27.17
N ASP A 343 3.92 27.20 -26.51
CA ASP A 343 4.64 27.16 -25.24
C ASP A 343 3.68 27.47 -24.08
N ASP A 344 2.73 26.55 -23.85
CA ASP A 344 1.73 26.66 -22.78
C ASP A 344 2.37 26.35 -21.42
N ASN A 345 2.99 27.36 -20.81
CA ASN A 345 3.43 27.34 -19.42
C ASN A 345 2.19 27.36 -18.50
N GLY A 346 1.51 26.21 -18.42
CA GLY A 346 0.18 26.01 -17.84
C GLY A 346 0.08 26.15 -16.32
N ASP A 347 0.44 27.32 -15.80
CA ASP A 347 0.34 27.65 -14.36
C ASP A 347 -1.06 28.18 -13.96
N SER A 348 -1.90 28.49 -14.96
CA SER A 348 -3.28 29.01 -14.79
C SER A 348 -4.35 27.89 -14.78
N PRO A 349 -5.55 28.14 -14.21
CA PRO A 349 -6.72 27.26 -14.40
C PRO A 349 -7.13 27.14 -15.87
N TYR A 350 -7.63 25.98 -16.30
CA TYR A 350 -8.30 25.86 -17.59
C TYR A 350 -9.79 26.03 -17.39
N THR A 351 -10.32 27.21 -17.75
CA THR A 351 -11.75 27.53 -17.63
C THR A 351 -12.43 27.82 -18.96
N SER A 352 -11.73 27.76 -20.09
CA SER A 352 -12.27 28.13 -21.41
C SER A 352 -13.44 27.27 -21.91
N SER A 353 -13.72 26.12 -21.29
CA SER A 353 -14.97 25.38 -21.56
C SER A 353 -16.22 26.14 -21.09
N LEU A 354 -16.07 27.14 -20.22
CA LEU A 354 -17.14 28.04 -19.76
C LEU A 354 -17.37 29.22 -20.70
N ASP A 355 -16.53 29.44 -21.73
CA ASP A 355 -16.62 30.61 -22.60
C ASP A 355 -17.94 30.58 -23.39
N GLY A 356 -18.80 31.57 -23.13
CA GLY A 356 -20.16 31.66 -23.69
C GLY A 356 -21.27 31.06 -22.83
N LEU A 357 -20.95 30.39 -21.70
CA LEU A 357 -21.91 29.99 -20.68
C LEU A 357 -22.14 31.11 -19.67
N SER A 358 -23.36 31.22 -19.12
CA SER A 358 -23.69 32.14 -18.02
C SER A 358 -23.71 31.40 -16.69
N HIS A 359 -23.19 32.02 -15.63
CA HIS A 359 -23.26 31.47 -14.26
C HIS A 359 -24.71 31.37 -13.75
N ASP A 360 -25.65 32.13 -14.32
CA ASP A 360 -27.09 32.02 -14.03
C ASP A 360 -27.78 30.81 -14.71
N SER A 361 -27.02 29.99 -15.46
CA SER A 361 -27.48 28.67 -15.92
C SER A 361 -27.51 27.62 -14.80
N ILE A 362 -26.89 27.92 -13.64
CA ILE A 362 -26.94 27.04 -12.46
C ILE A 362 -27.77 27.67 -11.33
N PRO A 363 -28.56 26.87 -10.57
CA PRO A 363 -29.35 27.39 -9.46
C PRO A 363 -28.50 28.00 -8.34
N GLU A 364 -29.05 29.00 -7.65
CA GLU A 364 -28.36 29.72 -6.57
C GLU A 364 -27.88 28.81 -5.42
N TYR A 365 -28.57 27.70 -5.14
CA TYR A 365 -28.14 26.71 -4.12
C TYR A 365 -26.93 25.87 -4.56
N ALA A 366 -26.63 25.85 -5.86
CA ALA A 366 -25.50 25.11 -6.43
C ALA A 366 -24.24 25.99 -6.56
N LYS A 367 -24.40 27.31 -6.72
CA LYS A 367 -23.29 28.26 -6.81
C LYS A 367 -22.36 28.14 -5.58
N GLY A 368 -21.05 28.14 -5.82
CA GLY A 368 -20.03 27.93 -4.78
C GLY A 368 -19.92 26.50 -4.23
N SER A 369 -20.70 25.53 -4.74
CA SER A 369 -20.64 24.12 -4.32
C SER A 369 -19.82 23.25 -5.27
N VAL A 370 -19.61 21.97 -4.94
CA VAL A 370 -18.95 21.00 -5.83
C VAL A 370 -19.66 20.79 -7.18
N LEU A 371 -20.92 21.25 -7.33
CA LEU A 371 -21.68 21.23 -8.57
C LEU A 371 -21.48 22.46 -9.46
N ASP A 372 -20.78 23.50 -8.98
CA ASP A 372 -20.56 24.75 -9.70
C ASP A 372 -19.26 24.72 -10.52
N PRO A 373 -19.30 24.63 -11.85
CA PRO A 373 -18.09 24.53 -12.66
C PRO A 373 -17.27 25.83 -12.71
N TRP A 374 -17.84 26.98 -12.32
CA TRP A 374 -17.06 28.23 -12.13
C TRP A 374 -16.16 28.19 -10.87
N THR A 375 -16.27 27.14 -10.03
CA THR A 375 -15.35 26.88 -8.91
C THR A 375 -14.24 25.88 -9.22
N TRP A 376 -14.30 25.20 -10.38
CA TRP A 376 -13.36 24.13 -10.70
C TRP A 376 -12.06 24.69 -11.28
N TYR A 377 -10.92 24.06 -10.99
CA TYR A 377 -9.62 24.48 -11.53
C TYR A 377 -9.45 24.11 -13.01
N ASP A 378 -10.15 23.07 -13.46
CA ASP A 378 -10.02 22.51 -14.80
C ASP A 378 -11.39 22.04 -15.31
N THR A 379 -11.84 22.63 -16.41
CA THR A 379 -13.12 22.34 -17.06
C THR A 379 -12.96 21.52 -18.36
N ARG A 380 -11.77 20.99 -18.67
CA ARG A 380 -11.53 20.16 -19.86
C ARG A 380 -12.29 18.84 -19.78
N ASP A 381 -12.92 18.48 -20.90
CA ASP A 381 -13.60 17.21 -21.16
C ASP A 381 -14.77 16.86 -20.21
N PHE A 382 -15.22 17.84 -19.41
CA PHE A 382 -16.40 17.76 -18.58
C PHE A 382 -17.64 18.31 -19.28
N ASN A 383 -18.79 17.64 -19.08
CA ASN A 383 -20.10 18.19 -19.40
C ASN A 383 -20.48 19.24 -18.35
N LEU A 384 -20.51 20.51 -18.76
CA LEU A 384 -20.81 21.64 -17.87
C LEU A 384 -22.32 21.97 -17.80
N THR A 385 -23.18 21.21 -18.47
CA THR A 385 -24.63 21.34 -18.36
C THR A 385 -25.06 21.01 -16.93
N PHE A 386 -25.75 21.93 -16.25
CA PHE A 386 -26.14 21.73 -14.86
C PHE A 386 -27.00 20.48 -14.65
N THR A 387 -26.61 19.67 -13.68
CA THR A 387 -27.48 18.62 -13.10
C THR A 387 -27.20 18.47 -11.61
N ASN A 388 -28.28 18.24 -10.84
CA ASN A 388 -28.23 17.86 -9.43
C ASN A 388 -28.50 16.37 -9.21
N GLU A 389 -28.58 15.58 -10.29
CA GLU A 389 -28.83 14.14 -10.22
C GLU A 389 -27.68 13.41 -9.53
N THR A 390 -28.05 12.34 -8.80
CA THR A 390 -27.09 11.51 -8.08
C THR A 390 -27.46 10.03 -8.19
N VAL A 391 -26.45 9.16 -8.15
CA VAL A 391 -26.61 7.71 -8.01
C VAL A 391 -25.80 7.29 -6.78
N GLY A 392 -26.36 6.50 -5.86
CA GLY A 392 -25.74 6.28 -4.54
C GLY A 392 -25.51 7.56 -3.73
N GLY A 393 -26.25 8.64 -4.01
CA GLY A 393 -25.98 9.96 -3.44
C GLY A 393 -24.60 10.53 -3.84
N LEU A 394 -24.06 10.14 -5.00
CA LEU A 394 -22.86 10.68 -5.62
C LEU A 394 -23.22 11.39 -6.93
N PRO A 395 -22.70 12.60 -7.19
CA PRO A 395 -23.13 13.43 -8.32
C PRO A 395 -22.66 12.88 -9.65
N ILE A 396 -23.48 13.08 -10.69
CA ILE A 396 -23.11 12.84 -12.10
C ILE A 396 -22.67 14.12 -12.83
N MET A 397 -22.68 15.28 -12.16
CA MET A 397 -22.24 16.56 -12.73
C MET A 397 -20.81 16.45 -13.28
N GLY A 398 -20.61 16.93 -14.52
CA GLY A 398 -19.37 16.74 -15.28
C GLY A 398 -19.40 15.54 -16.26
N LEU A 399 -20.33 14.58 -16.14
CA LEU A 399 -20.39 13.44 -17.05
C LEU A 399 -21.19 13.72 -18.34
N ASN A 400 -20.66 13.25 -19.47
CA ASN A 400 -21.43 13.09 -20.70
C ASN A 400 -22.47 11.96 -20.54
N ALA A 401 -23.70 12.19 -21.00
CA ALA A 401 -24.79 11.21 -20.90
C ALA A 401 -24.62 10.02 -21.86
N THR A 402 -23.96 10.24 -23.00
CA THR A 402 -23.54 9.22 -23.96
C THR A 402 -22.11 8.77 -23.71
N TRP A 403 -21.77 7.56 -24.16
CA TRP A 403 -20.43 6.98 -24.11
C TRP A 403 -20.26 5.97 -25.27
N ASP A 404 -19.03 5.65 -25.65
CA ASP A 404 -18.70 4.62 -26.63
C ASP A 404 -17.63 3.67 -26.11
N ASP A 405 -17.93 2.37 -26.07
CA ASP A 405 -17.03 1.31 -25.62
C ASP A 405 -16.37 0.55 -26.81
N SER A 406 -16.41 1.09 -28.03
CA SER A 406 -15.84 0.45 -29.23
C SER A 406 -14.30 0.43 -29.29
N ALA A 407 -13.64 1.26 -28.48
CA ALA A 407 -12.18 1.40 -28.48
C ALA A 407 -11.46 0.13 -27.96
N ARG A 408 -10.34 -0.22 -28.61
CA ARG A 408 -9.35 -1.20 -28.13
C ARG A 408 -7.98 -0.54 -27.95
N PRO A 409 -7.14 -0.98 -26.99
CA PRO A 409 -5.86 -0.32 -26.74
C PRO A 409 -4.76 -0.78 -27.71
N ASN A 410 -4.79 -2.03 -28.18
CA ASN A 410 -3.91 -2.56 -29.22
C ASN A 410 -4.53 -3.80 -29.87
N ASP A 411 -3.93 -4.30 -30.95
CA ASP A 411 -4.47 -5.41 -31.75
C ASP A 411 -4.55 -6.75 -30.99
N ASN A 412 -3.77 -6.94 -29.93
CA ASN A 412 -3.78 -8.15 -29.11
C ASN A 412 -4.86 -8.13 -28.00
N VAL A 413 -5.66 -7.05 -27.90
CA VAL A 413 -6.60 -6.84 -26.79
C VAL A 413 -8.00 -6.56 -27.34
N PRO A 414 -9.06 -7.25 -26.86
CA PRO A 414 -10.42 -6.98 -27.31
C PRO A 414 -10.90 -5.58 -26.88
N PRO A 415 -11.71 -4.89 -27.71
CA PRO A 415 -12.31 -3.59 -27.37
C PRO A 415 -13.20 -3.68 -26.14
N LEU A 416 -13.51 -2.55 -25.50
CA LEU A 416 -14.19 -2.55 -24.20
C LEU A 416 -15.58 -3.20 -24.24
N ASN A 417 -16.30 -3.09 -25.36
CA ASN A 417 -17.57 -3.77 -25.61
C ASN A 417 -17.46 -5.29 -25.83
N GLU A 418 -16.25 -5.84 -25.96
CA GLU A 418 -15.95 -7.27 -26.02
C GLU A 418 -15.37 -7.79 -24.68
N SER A 419 -15.57 -9.08 -24.40
CA SER A 419 -15.09 -9.72 -23.17
C SER A 419 -13.57 -9.94 -23.19
N PHE A 420 -12.84 -9.36 -22.23
CA PHE A 420 -11.43 -9.70 -22.00
C PHE A 420 -11.29 -11.11 -21.39
N PRO A 421 -10.41 -11.99 -21.93
CA PRO A 421 -10.34 -13.39 -21.52
C PRO A 421 -9.42 -13.58 -20.31
N TYR A 422 -9.85 -13.08 -19.14
CA TYR A 422 -9.10 -13.13 -17.89
C TYR A 422 -8.62 -14.54 -17.52
N GLY A 423 -7.35 -14.67 -17.15
CA GLY A 423 -6.73 -15.94 -16.75
C GLY A 423 -6.24 -16.80 -17.91
N SER A 424 -6.48 -16.41 -19.17
CA SER A 424 -5.76 -16.92 -20.34
C SER A 424 -4.98 -15.82 -21.08
N GLN A 425 -5.49 -14.58 -21.06
CA GLN A 425 -4.72 -13.37 -21.32
C GLN A 425 -4.43 -12.68 -19.97
N PRO A 426 -3.16 -12.36 -19.66
CA PRO A 426 -2.84 -11.63 -18.44
C PRO A 426 -3.14 -10.13 -18.59
N ILE A 427 -3.53 -9.51 -17.47
CA ILE A 427 -3.63 -8.06 -17.32
C ILE A 427 -2.22 -7.45 -17.36
N ARG A 428 -2.06 -6.35 -18.10
CA ARG A 428 -0.82 -5.56 -18.14
C ARG A 428 -1.15 -4.09 -17.89
N GLY A 429 -1.06 -3.66 -16.64
CA GLY A 429 -1.52 -2.34 -16.22
C GLY A 429 -0.54 -1.53 -15.39
N VAL A 430 -0.95 -0.30 -15.08
CA VAL A 430 -0.21 0.64 -14.23
C VAL A 430 -1.12 1.25 -13.18
N ASN A 431 -0.53 1.72 -12.09
CA ASN A 431 -1.19 2.48 -11.05
C ASN A 431 -1.14 3.99 -11.33
N LEU A 432 -2.11 4.74 -10.78
CA LEU A 432 -2.10 6.21 -10.71
C LEU A 432 -1.86 6.67 -9.25
N GLY A 433 -0.89 6.03 -8.59
CA GLY A 433 -0.47 6.35 -7.21
C GLY A 433 -0.03 7.81 -7.08
N GLY A 434 -0.18 8.39 -5.90
CA GLY A 434 0.07 9.82 -5.63
C GLY A 434 -0.84 10.82 -6.34
N TRP A 435 -1.81 10.40 -7.17
CA TRP A 435 -2.70 11.32 -7.89
C TRP A 435 -3.92 11.76 -7.08
N LEU A 436 -4.92 10.89 -6.85
CA LEU A 436 -6.16 11.21 -6.11
C LEU A 436 -6.13 10.78 -4.62
N SER A 437 -4.97 10.31 -4.17
CA SER A 437 -4.57 10.10 -2.78
C SER A 437 -3.07 10.43 -2.73
N LEU A 438 -2.65 11.39 -1.92
CA LEU A 438 -1.31 11.96 -2.00
C LEU A 438 -0.27 11.16 -1.22
N GLU A 439 0.91 10.97 -1.82
CA GLU A 439 1.97 10.11 -1.29
C GLU A 439 3.33 10.82 -1.31
N PRO A 440 4.01 11.01 -0.17
CA PRO A 440 5.19 11.88 -0.09
C PRO A 440 6.37 11.50 -0.98
N PHE A 441 6.49 10.23 -1.39
CA PHE A 441 7.60 9.78 -2.25
C PHE A 441 7.30 9.89 -3.75
N ILE A 442 6.01 9.93 -4.12
CA ILE A 442 5.55 10.13 -5.50
C ILE A 442 5.46 11.62 -5.81
N VAL A 443 5.01 12.42 -4.83
CA VAL A 443 4.81 13.88 -4.93
C VAL A 443 5.54 14.68 -3.82
N PRO A 444 6.88 14.51 -3.66
CA PRO A 444 7.65 15.18 -2.61
C PRO A 444 7.52 16.71 -2.58
N SER A 445 7.23 17.40 -3.69
CA SER A 445 7.05 18.85 -3.76
C SER A 445 6.00 19.41 -2.77
N PHE A 446 4.97 18.59 -2.45
CA PHE A 446 3.98 18.93 -1.44
C PHE A 446 4.58 18.99 -0.02
N PHE A 447 5.58 18.16 0.27
CA PHE A 447 6.11 17.88 1.60
C PHE A 447 7.46 18.57 1.89
N GLU A 448 8.36 18.66 0.90
CA GLU A 448 9.77 19.10 1.06
C GLU A 448 9.97 20.47 1.74
N LYS A 449 9.05 21.41 1.53
CA LYS A 449 9.09 22.76 2.12
C LYS A 449 8.78 22.78 3.63
N TYR A 450 8.36 21.66 4.21
CA TYR A 450 8.02 21.55 5.63
C TYR A 450 9.14 20.87 6.41
N THR A 451 9.38 21.33 7.63
CA THR A 451 10.35 20.72 8.54
C THR A 451 9.69 19.67 9.44
N SER A 452 10.48 18.84 10.11
CA SER A 452 9.98 17.92 11.15
C SER A 452 9.23 18.62 12.30
N LYS A 453 9.42 19.94 12.48
CA LYS A 453 8.66 20.75 13.46
C LYS A 453 7.26 21.13 12.97
N ASP A 454 7.01 21.07 11.66
CA ASP A 454 5.72 21.40 11.05
C ASP A 454 4.74 20.22 11.12
N GLY A 455 5.23 19.00 11.32
CA GLY A 455 4.43 17.79 11.51
C GLY A 455 3.69 17.30 10.27
N VAL A 456 4.11 17.70 9.07
CA VAL A 456 3.48 17.29 7.79
C VAL A 456 4.16 16.03 7.26
N ILE A 457 3.43 14.92 7.24
CA ILE A 457 3.94 13.58 6.93
C ILE A 457 3.02 12.76 5.99
N ASP A 458 1.77 13.20 5.81
CA ASP A 458 0.70 12.52 5.08
C ASP A 458 -0.34 13.54 4.57
N GLU A 459 -1.35 13.11 3.78
CA GLU A 459 -2.39 14.02 3.27
C GLU A 459 -3.22 14.65 4.40
N TYR A 460 -3.49 13.92 5.48
CA TYR A 460 -4.25 14.41 6.65
C TYR A 460 -3.56 15.62 7.32
N THR A 461 -2.26 15.51 7.59
CA THR A 461 -1.45 16.59 8.20
C THR A 461 -1.15 17.71 7.21
N LEU A 462 -0.94 17.39 5.94
CA LEU A 462 -0.82 18.37 4.85
C LEU A 462 -2.08 19.24 4.73
N CYS A 463 -3.26 18.64 4.69
CA CYS A 463 -4.52 19.39 4.60
C CYS A 463 -4.74 20.27 5.84
N LYS A 464 -4.40 19.79 7.05
CA LYS A 464 -4.42 20.62 8.27
C LYS A 464 -3.46 21.82 8.19
N LYS A 465 -2.30 21.64 7.59
CA LYS A 465 -1.30 22.71 7.39
C LYS A 465 -1.71 23.72 6.32
N LEU A 466 -2.41 23.27 5.27
CA LEU A 466 -2.89 24.11 4.18
C LEU A 466 -4.19 24.86 4.49
N GLY A 467 -5.04 24.31 5.36
CA GLY A 467 -6.31 24.93 5.75
C GLY A 467 -7.21 25.23 4.55
N SER A 468 -7.75 26.45 4.47
CA SER A 468 -8.56 26.91 3.34
C SER A 468 -7.84 26.88 1.98
N SER A 469 -6.50 26.82 1.95
CA SER A 469 -5.72 26.68 0.71
C SER A 469 -5.51 25.23 0.26
N ALA A 470 -6.05 24.23 0.98
CA ALA A 470 -5.93 22.83 0.60
C ALA A 470 -6.63 22.53 -0.73
N ALA A 471 -7.90 22.97 -0.87
CA ALA A 471 -8.73 22.66 -2.04
C ALA A 471 -8.08 23.11 -3.36
N SER A 472 -7.69 24.37 -3.49
CA SER A 472 -7.12 24.91 -4.73
C SER A 472 -5.75 24.32 -5.09
N LYS A 473 -4.91 24.00 -4.10
CA LYS A 473 -3.58 23.40 -4.34
C LYS A 473 -3.68 21.93 -4.74
N ILE A 474 -4.55 21.17 -4.08
CA ILE A 474 -4.72 19.75 -4.34
C ILE A 474 -5.56 19.54 -5.61
N GLU A 475 -6.51 20.43 -5.92
CA GLU A 475 -7.20 20.37 -7.22
C GLU A 475 -6.29 20.70 -8.40
N LYS A 476 -5.39 21.69 -8.28
CA LYS A 476 -4.37 21.96 -9.31
C LYS A 476 -3.56 20.71 -9.63
N HIS A 477 -3.14 19.97 -8.60
CA HIS A 477 -2.45 18.68 -8.75
C HIS A 477 -3.31 17.63 -9.48
N TYR A 478 -4.59 17.47 -9.08
CA TYR A 478 -5.51 16.57 -9.78
C TYR A 478 -5.69 16.93 -11.27
N ALA A 479 -5.61 18.22 -11.61
CA ALA A 479 -5.75 18.72 -12.98
C ALA A 479 -4.47 18.63 -13.85
N SER A 480 -3.28 18.49 -13.26
CA SER A 480 -2.00 18.58 -13.98
C SER A 480 -1.07 17.37 -13.87
N PHE A 481 -1.16 16.56 -12.81
CA PHE A 481 -0.18 15.48 -12.56
C PHE A 481 -0.38 14.25 -13.47
N ILE A 482 -1.64 13.93 -13.79
CA ILE A 482 -2.01 12.95 -14.82
C ILE A 482 -2.90 13.67 -15.84
N SER A 483 -2.47 13.69 -17.10
CA SER A 483 -3.14 14.34 -18.22
C SER A 483 -3.89 13.33 -19.11
N GLU A 484 -4.60 13.78 -20.13
CA GLU A 484 -5.11 12.86 -21.17
C GLU A 484 -3.97 12.14 -21.90
N GLN A 485 -2.88 12.85 -22.21
CA GLN A 485 -1.72 12.30 -22.92
C GLN A 485 -1.08 11.13 -22.17
N ASP A 486 -1.22 11.06 -20.85
CA ASP A 486 -0.77 9.91 -20.07
C ASP A 486 -1.51 8.61 -20.42
N PHE A 487 -2.82 8.67 -20.71
CA PHE A 487 -3.59 7.49 -21.13
C PHE A 487 -3.29 7.09 -22.59
N ALA A 488 -2.97 8.07 -23.45
CA ALA A 488 -2.43 7.81 -24.78
C ALA A 488 -1.04 7.14 -24.71
N ASP A 489 -0.15 7.65 -23.88
CA ASP A 489 1.18 7.07 -23.61
C ASP A 489 1.07 5.66 -23.01
N MET A 490 0.11 5.39 -22.11
CA MET A 490 -0.12 4.04 -21.56
C MET A 490 -0.52 3.04 -22.65
N ARG A 491 -1.48 3.42 -23.50
CA ARG A 491 -1.88 2.63 -24.68
C ARG A 491 -0.69 2.38 -25.59
N ASP A 492 0.12 3.41 -25.84
CA ASP A 492 1.26 3.33 -26.76
C ASP A 492 2.46 2.58 -26.15
N ALA A 493 2.53 2.44 -24.83
CA ALA A 493 3.37 1.48 -24.14
C ALA A 493 2.81 0.03 -24.14
N GLY A 494 1.66 -0.21 -24.78
CA GLY A 494 1.04 -1.54 -24.92
C GLY A 494 0.35 -2.06 -23.66
N LEU A 495 0.00 -1.19 -22.72
CA LEU A 495 -0.80 -1.54 -21.54
C LEU A 495 -2.28 -1.69 -21.92
N ASP A 496 -3.03 -2.43 -21.11
CA ASP A 496 -4.45 -2.70 -21.31
C ASP A 496 -5.35 -2.40 -20.10
N HIS A 497 -4.76 -2.18 -18.91
CA HIS A 497 -5.50 -1.80 -17.70
C HIS A 497 -4.85 -0.64 -16.93
N VAL A 498 -5.67 0.05 -16.13
CA VAL A 498 -5.24 1.10 -15.19
C VAL A 498 -5.89 0.86 -13.82
N ARG A 499 -5.09 0.86 -12.75
CA ARG A 499 -5.57 0.86 -11.37
C ARG A 499 -5.60 2.30 -10.87
N ILE A 500 -6.78 2.77 -10.47
CA ILE A 500 -7.00 4.17 -10.06
C ILE A 500 -7.23 4.22 -8.56
N GLN A 501 -6.22 4.71 -7.85
CA GLN A 501 -6.24 5.02 -6.42
C GLN A 501 -7.22 6.16 -6.16
N PHE A 502 -8.14 5.98 -5.22
CA PHE A 502 -8.93 7.07 -4.63
C PHE A 502 -9.33 6.71 -3.21
N SER A 503 -9.53 7.72 -2.36
CA SER A 503 -9.78 7.52 -0.94
C SER A 503 -11.14 8.07 -0.50
N TYR A 504 -11.61 7.68 0.68
CA TYR A 504 -13.02 7.89 1.07
C TYR A 504 -13.49 9.35 1.07
N TRP A 505 -12.57 10.32 1.22
CA TRP A 505 -12.89 11.75 1.14
C TRP A 505 -13.37 12.21 -0.25
N ALA A 506 -13.15 11.43 -1.31
CA ALA A 506 -13.82 11.62 -2.61
C ALA A 506 -15.35 11.44 -2.53
N VAL A 507 -15.85 10.70 -1.53
CA VAL A 507 -17.25 10.26 -1.40
C VAL A 507 -17.93 10.89 -0.19
N THR A 508 -17.22 11.00 0.94
CA THR A 508 -17.68 11.66 2.17
C THR A 508 -16.51 12.04 3.07
N THR A 509 -16.65 13.12 3.83
CA THR A 509 -15.80 13.44 4.98
C THR A 509 -16.63 13.42 6.26
N TYR A 510 -15.96 13.43 7.42
CA TYR A 510 -16.56 13.52 8.75
C TYR A 510 -16.05 14.77 9.50
N ASP A 511 -16.68 15.12 10.62
CA ASP A 511 -16.45 16.39 11.32
C ASP A 511 -15.00 16.65 11.78
N ASP A 512 -14.18 15.61 11.95
CA ASP A 512 -12.75 15.69 12.32
C ASP A 512 -11.76 15.50 11.15
N ASP A 513 -12.28 15.36 9.92
CA ASP A 513 -11.48 15.25 8.70
C ASP A 513 -11.02 16.62 8.17
N PRO A 514 -9.73 16.77 7.85
CA PRO A 514 -9.18 17.97 7.20
C PRO A 514 -9.21 17.88 5.67
N TYR A 515 -9.51 16.70 5.10
CA TYR A 515 -9.31 16.39 3.69
C TYR A 515 -10.16 17.28 2.76
N VAL A 516 -9.69 17.43 1.53
CA VAL A 516 -10.43 18.11 0.46
C VAL A 516 -11.63 17.25 0.03
N ALA A 517 -12.81 17.59 0.55
CA ALA A 517 -14.02 16.81 0.34
C ALA A 517 -14.46 16.82 -1.15
N LYS A 518 -14.66 15.61 -1.70
CA LYS A 518 -15.37 15.30 -2.95
C LYS A 518 -14.77 15.83 -4.26
N ILE A 519 -13.73 16.68 -4.25
CA ILE A 519 -13.14 17.22 -5.48
C ILE A 519 -12.50 16.12 -6.35
N SER A 520 -11.80 15.15 -5.75
CA SER A 520 -11.20 14.01 -6.49
C SER A 520 -12.22 13.15 -7.23
N TRP A 521 -13.52 13.21 -6.88
CA TRP A 521 -14.57 12.45 -7.55
C TRP A 521 -14.67 12.79 -9.04
N ARG A 522 -14.68 14.07 -9.42
CA ARG A 522 -14.76 14.46 -10.85
C ARG A 522 -13.52 14.00 -11.64
N TYR A 523 -12.35 14.00 -11.03
CA TYR A 523 -11.11 13.56 -11.67
C TYR A 523 -11.04 12.03 -11.84
N LEU A 524 -11.51 11.25 -10.85
CA LEU A 524 -11.72 9.80 -10.98
C LEU A 524 -12.63 9.48 -12.17
N LEU A 525 -13.76 10.20 -12.28
CA LEU A 525 -14.70 10.01 -13.39
C LEU A 525 -14.07 10.37 -14.74
N ARG A 526 -13.34 11.49 -14.84
CA ARG A 526 -12.65 11.89 -16.08
C ARG A 526 -11.58 10.88 -16.51
N ALA A 527 -10.82 10.30 -15.59
CA ALA A 527 -9.88 9.23 -15.91
C ALA A 527 -10.58 7.96 -16.44
N ILE A 528 -11.79 7.63 -15.98
CA ILE A 528 -12.56 6.50 -16.52
C ILE A 528 -13.02 6.80 -17.96
N GLU A 529 -13.37 8.05 -18.28
CA GLU A 529 -13.68 8.48 -19.64
C GLU A 529 -12.45 8.49 -20.57
N TYR A 530 -11.27 8.89 -20.07
CA TYR A 530 -10.01 8.74 -20.81
C TYR A 530 -9.64 7.26 -21.03
N CYS A 531 -9.73 6.42 -20.00
CA CYS A 531 -9.57 4.96 -20.13
C CYS A 531 -10.49 4.40 -21.22
N ARG A 532 -11.76 4.82 -21.24
CA ARG A 532 -12.71 4.45 -22.31
C ARG A 532 -12.21 4.88 -23.69
N LYS A 533 -11.83 6.15 -23.87
CA LYS A 533 -11.34 6.72 -25.15
C LYS A 533 -10.10 5.98 -25.70
N TYR A 534 -9.25 5.45 -24.84
CA TYR A 534 -8.04 4.71 -25.22
C TYR A 534 -8.17 3.17 -25.14
N GLY A 535 -9.36 2.64 -24.85
CA GLY A 535 -9.64 1.20 -24.77
C GLY A 535 -9.09 0.49 -23.51
N LEU A 536 -8.65 1.25 -22.51
CA LEU A 536 -8.06 0.75 -21.28
C LEU A 536 -9.15 0.35 -20.26
N ARG A 537 -8.97 -0.77 -19.56
CA ARG A 537 -9.89 -1.26 -18.53
C ARG A 537 -9.46 -0.82 -17.13
N VAL A 538 -10.41 -0.64 -16.22
CA VAL A 538 -10.19 0.00 -14.92
C VAL A 538 -10.29 -0.99 -13.76
N LYS A 539 -9.29 -0.96 -12.86
CA LYS A 539 -9.38 -1.43 -11.48
C LYS A 539 -9.62 -0.22 -10.56
N LEU A 540 -10.81 -0.13 -9.98
CA LEU A 540 -11.12 0.86 -8.95
C LEU A 540 -10.41 0.46 -7.65
N ASP A 541 -9.73 1.40 -7.00
CA ASP A 541 -8.93 1.11 -5.81
C ASP A 541 -9.21 2.07 -4.64
N PRO A 542 -10.07 1.68 -3.68
CA PRO A 542 -10.25 2.36 -2.40
C PRO A 542 -8.99 2.30 -1.55
N HIS A 543 -8.13 3.31 -1.72
CA HIS A 543 -6.75 3.30 -1.22
C HIS A 543 -6.63 3.72 0.24
N GLY A 544 -7.49 4.65 0.69
CA GLY A 544 -7.67 5.03 2.09
C GLY A 544 -9.13 4.94 2.49
N ILE A 545 -9.43 4.19 3.57
CA ILE A 545 -10.78 4.02 4.12
C ILE A 545 -10.91 4.60 5.55
N PRO A 546 -12.13 4.88 6.04
CA PRO A 546 -12.34 5.58 7.31
C PRO A 546 -11.62 4.92 8.49
N GLY A 547 -10.80 5.69 9.20
CA GLY A 547 -9.99 5.23 10.34
C GLY A 547 -8.59 4.73 10.01
N SER A 548 -8.20 4.62 8.73
CA SER A 548 -6.99 3.92 8.24
C SER A 548 -6.98 2.41 8.55
N GLN A 549 -6.60 1.63 7.54
CA GLN A 549 -6.49 0.17 7.58
C GLN A 549 -5.07 -0.36 7.85
N ASN A 550 -4.05 0.50 7.81
CA ASN A 550 -2.64 0.11 7.98
C ASN A 550 -1.75 1.10 8.78
N GLY A 551 -2.20 2.35 8.97
CA GLY A 551 -1.46 3.36 9.73
C GLY A 551 -0.23 3.92 9.00
N TRP A 552 -0.20 3.83 7.66
CA TRP A 552 0.86 4.39 6.81
C TRP A 552 0.36 5.61 6.03
N ASN A 553 1.30 6.41 5.48
CA ASN A 553 0.99 7.71 4.89
C ASN A 553 0.01 7.65 3.69
N HIS A 554 0.17 6.66 2.80
CA HIS A 554 -0.61 6.49 1.57
C HIS A 554 -2.11 6.18 1.81
N SER A 555 -2.49 5.63 2.97
CA SER A 555 -3.90 5.52 3.37
C SER A 555 -4.51 6.88 3.77
N GLY A 556 -3.80 7.99 3.55
CA GLY A 556 -4.13 9.37 3.93
C GLY A 556 -3.63 9.78 5.31
N ARG A 557 -3.43 8.84 6.24
CA ARG A 557 -3.18 9.12 7.66
C ARG A 557 -2.28 8.08 8.32
N GLN A 558 -1.03 8.46 8.57
CA GLN A 558 -0.05 7.67 9.29
C GLN A 558 -0.37 7.64 10.80
N GLY A 559 -0.16 6.49 11.46
CA GLY A 559 -0.28 6.36 12.92
C GLY A 559 -1.12 5.16 13.38
N VAL A 560 -2.18 5.42 14.13
CA VAL A 560 -3.02 4.39 14.76
C VAL A 560 -4.08 3.90 13.77
N ILE A 561 -4.14 2.59 13.57
CA ILE A 561 -5.17 1.89 12.79
C ILE A 561 -6.48 1.92 13.58
N GLY A 562 -7.44 2.70 13.11
CA GLY A 562 -8.77 2.87 13.71
C GLY A 562 -9.91 2.21 12.91
N TRP A 563 -9.63 1.61 11.75
CA TRP A 563 -10.58 0.74 11.06
C TRP A 563 -10.59 -0.66 11.70
N LEU A 564 -11.77 -1.22 11.97
CA LEU A 564 -12.01 -2.48 12.70
C LEU A 564 -11.41 -2.57 14.13
N ASN A 565 -10.60 -1.60 14.56
CA ASN A 565 -9.82 -1.63 15.80
C ASN A 565 -10.07 -0.37 16.67
N GLY A 566 -9.81 -0.48 17.97
CA GLY A 566 -10.01 0.59 18.94
C GLY A 566 -11.48 0.92 19.21
N THR A 567 -11.73 2.01 19.94
CA THR A 567 -13.08 2.43 20.37
C THR A 567 -14.01 2.72 19.20
N ASP A 568 -13.50 3.30 18.12
CA ASP A 568 -14.26 3.66 16.93
C ASP A 568 -14.24 2.57 15.84
N GLY A 569 -13.63 1.40 16.10
CA GLY A 569 -13.44 0.35 15.10
C GLY A 569 -14.72 -0.11 14.41
N GLN A 570 -15.83 -0.22 15.16
CA GLN A 570 -17.15 -0.58 14.61
C GLN A 570 -17.86 0.60 13.92
N LEU A 571 -17.60 1.85 14.34
CA LEU A 571 -18.08 3.04 13.64
C LEU A 571 -17.39 3.14 12.27
N ASN A 572 -16.08 2.96 12.24
CA ASN A 572 -15.26 2.95 11.03
C ASN A 572 -15.55 1.74 10.14
N ARG A 573 -15.91 0.58 10.72
CA ARG A 573 -16.50 -0.56 9.99
C ARG A 573 -17.75 -0.13 9.22
N GLN A 574 -18.74 0.46 9.91
CA GLN A 574 -19.98 0.91 9.27
C GLN A 574 -19.70 1.95 8.19
N ARG A 575 -18.92 2.99 8.51
CA ARG A 575 -18.50 4.03 7.56
C ARG A 575 -17.85 3.48 6.28
N SER A 576 -17.02 2.45 6.39
CA SER A 576 -16.40 1.78 5.22
C SER A 576 -17.43 1.00 4.38
N LEU A 577 -18.46 0.41 5.00
CA LEU A 577 -19.57 -0.23 4.27
C LEU A 577 -20.51 0.80 3.64
N ASP A 578 -20.78 1.92 4.30
CA ASP A 578 -21.59 3.04 3.76
C ASP A 578 -20.90 3.67 2.53
N PHE A 579 -19.57 3.77 2.56
CA PHE A 579 -18.74 4.13 1.40
C PHE A 579 -18.94 3.14 0.25
N HIS A 580 -18.81 1.84 0.50
CA HIS A 580 -19.01 0.82 -0.54
C HIS A 580 -20.42 0.78 -1.09
N ASP A 581 -21.45 0.96 -0.27
CA ASP A 581 -22.85 0.99 -0.71
C ASP A 581 -23.05 2.08 -1.78
N ARG A 582 -22.64 3.31 -1.46
CA ARG A 582 -22.75 4.47 -2.36
C ARG A 582 -21.92 4.31 -3.63
N VAL A 583 -20.67 3.89 -3.50
CA VAL A 583 -19.74 3.72 -4.63
C VAL A 583 -20.18 2.57 -5.55
N SER A 584 -20.66 1.45 -5.00
CA SER A 584 -21.14 0.32 -5.81
C SER A 584 -22.47 0.61 -6.51
N GLN A 585 -23.42 1.30 -5.87
CA GLN A 585 -24.64 1.78 -6.55
C GLN A 585 -24.29 2.69 -7.74
N PHE A 586 -23.30 3.57 -7.60
CA PHE A 586 -22.85 4.43 -8.69
C PHE A 586 -22.17 3.63 -9.82
N PHE A 587 -21.24 2.72 -9.51
CA PHE A 587 -20.52 1.96 -10.54
C PHE A 587 -21.27 0.73 -11.09
N ALA A 588 -22.45 0.41 -10.57
CA ALA A 588 -23.36 -0.57 -11.17
C ALA A 588 -24.15 -0.03 -12.37
N GLN A 589 -24.06 1.27 -12.69
CA GLN A 589 -24.70 1.86 -13.87
C GLN A 589 -24.18 1.20 -15.18
N PRO A 590 -25.04 1.01 -16.20
CA PRO A 590 -24.67 0.31 -17.44
C PRO A 590 -23.40 0.81 -18.12
N ARG A 591 -23.11 2.13 -18.07
CA ARG A 591 -21.90 2.74 -18.65
C ARG A 591 -20.59 2.15 -18.13
N TYR A 592 -20.56 1.65 -16.90
CA TYR A 592 -19.33 1.16 -16.28
C TYR A 592 -19.09 -0.33 -16.49
N LYS A 593 -20.10 -1.09 -16.93
CA LYS A 593 -20.05 -2.56 -17.07
C LYS A 593 -18.87 -3.06 -17.92
N ASN A 594 -18.51 -2.30 -18.95
CA ASN A 594 -17.51 -2.67 -19.96
C ASN A 594 -16.10 -2.15 -19.61
N VAL A 595 -16.01 -1.02 -18.91
CA VAL A 595 -14.72 -0.37 -18.57
C VAL A 595 -14.24 -0.68 -17.15
N VAL A 596 -15.12 -0.80 -16.14
CA VAL A 596 -14.75 -1.18 -14.77
C VAL A 596 -14.66 -2.71 -14.67
N ALA A 597 -13.46 -3.23 -14.92
CA ALA A 597 -13.15 -4.66 -14.89
C ALA A 597 -13.03 -5.22 -13.46
N ILE A 598 -12.46 -4.44 -12.55
CA ILE A 598 -12.16 -4.84 -11.17
C ILE A 598 -12.63 -3.74 -10.19
N TYR A 599 -13.30 -4.16 -9.12
CA TYR A 599 -13.70 -3.35 -7.98
C TYR A 599 -12.88 -3.77 -6.75
N GLY A 600 -11.93 -2.95 -6.32
CA GLY A 600 -11.21 -3.16 -5.07
C GLY A 600 -12.08 -2.88 -3.85
N LEU A 601 -11.89 -3.65 -2.78
CA LEU A 601 -12.52 -3.38 -1.49
C LEU A 601 -11.67 -2.43 -0.63
N VAL A 602 -10.41 -2.79 -0.40
CA VAL A 602 -9.50 -2.00 0.44
C VAL A 602 -8.06 -2.31 0.05
N ASN A 603 -7.27 -1.26 -0.15
CA ASN A 603 -5.83 -1.40 -0.33
C ASN A 603 -5.16 -1.82 0.99
N GLU A 604 -4.24 -2.80 0.95
CA GLU A 604 -3.28 -3.07 2.01
C GLU A 604 -3.81 -3.03 3.48
N PRO A 605 -4.88 -3.76 3.86
CA PRO A 605 -5.30 -3.87 5.26
C PRO A 605 -4.26 -4.65 6.06
N LEU A 606 -3.71 -4.07 7.13
CA LEU A 606 -2.59 -4.67 7.86
C LEU A 606 -3.05 -5.78 8.82
N MET A 607 -3.29 -6.99 8.30
CA MET A 607 -3.72 -8.17 9.07
C MET A 607 -2.64 -8.70 10.04
N LEU A 608 -1.45 -8.08 10.07
CA LEU A 608 -0.43 -8.28 11.11
C LEU A 608 -0.69 -7.44 12.37
N ALA A 609 -1.56 -6.42 12.27
CA ALA A 609 -1.96 -5.50 13.33
C ALA A 609 -3.49 -5.50 13.60
N LEU A 610 -4.26 -6.18 12.75
CA LEU A 610 -5.73 -6.28 12.80
C LEU A 610 -6.18 -7.73 13.04
N PRO A 611 -7.32 -7.97 13.70
CA PRO A 611 -7.90 -9.31 13.81
C PRO A 611 -8.25 -9.85 12.42
N VAL A 612 -7.54 -10.89 11.97
CA VAL A 612 -7.70 -11.49 10.63
C VAL A 612 -9.16 -11.86 10.34
N GLU A 613 -9.86 -12.42 11.34
CA GLU A 613 -11.26 -12.82 11.21
C GLU A 613 -12.22 -11.65 10.97
N ASP A 614 -12.03 -10.51 11.66
CA ASP A 614 -12.86 -9.31 11.46
C ASP A 614 -12.67 -8.74 10.05
N VAL A 615 -11.44 -8.77 9.52
CA VAL A 615 -11.15 -8.34 8.14
C VAL A 615 -11.80 -9.29 7.13
N LEU A 616 -11.70 -10.61 7.30
CA LEU A 616 -12.35 -11.59 6.42
C LEU A 616 -13.89 -11.52 6.46
N ASN A 617 -14.47 -11.30 7.64
CA ASN A 617 -15.90 -11.13 7.82
C ASN A 617 -16.38 -9.84 7.16
N TRP A 618 -15.67 -8.72 7.35
CA TRP A 618 -15.94 -7.47 6.64
C TRP A 618 -15.79 -7.63 5.12
N THR A 619 -14.73 -8.29 4.63
CA THR A 619 -14.53 -8.57 3.20
C THR A 619 -15.73 -9.32 2.62
N THR A 620 -16.24 -10.31 3.35
CA THR A 620 -17.39 -11.12 2.94
C THR A 620 -18.68 -10.29 2.88
N ASP A 621 -18.92 -9.43 3.87
CA ASP A 621 -20.08 -8.53 3.90
C ASP A 621 -20.01 -7.46 2.80
N ALA A 622 -18.84 -6.83 2.63
CA ALA A 622 -18.61 -5.81 1.60
C ALA A 622 -18.76 -6.40 0.19
N THR A 623 -18.21 -7.60 -0.06
CA THR A 623 -18.39 -8.31 -1.34
C THR A 623 -19.87 -8.56 -1.65
N LYS A 624 -20.62 -9.09 -0.68
CA LYS A 624 -22.07 -9.33 -0.84
C LYS A 624 -22.85 -8.03 -1.08
N LEU A 625 -22.46 -6.93 -0.40
CA LEU A 625 -23.07 -5.61 -0.56
C LEU A 625 -22.87 -5.06 -1.98
N VAL A 626 -21.63 -5.03 -2.48
CA VAL A 626 -21.36 -4.47 -3.82
C VAL A 626 -21.96 -5.33 -4.94
N GLN A 627 -21.97 -6.65 -4.78
CA GLN A 627 -22.62 -7.57 -5.74
C GLN A 627 -24.15 -7.42 -5.72
N LYS A 628 -24.77 -7.32 -4.53
CA LYS A 628 -26.21 -7.02 -4.38
C LYS A 628 -26.60 -5.71 -5.06
N ASN A 629 -25.71 -4.71 -5.03
CA ASN A 629 -25.93 -3.41 -5.66
C ASN A 629 -25.71 -3.43 -7.19
N GLY A 630 -25.30 -4.56 -7.78
CA GLY A 630 -25.21 -4.76 -9.24
C GLY A 630 -23.80 -4.78 -9.82
N ILE A 631 -22.74 -4.73 -8.99
CA ILE A 631 -21.36 -4.84 -9.48
C ILE A 631 -21.11 -6.24 -10.04
N SER A 632 -20.89 -6.29 -11.36
CA SER A 632 -20.54 -7.50 -12.12
C SER A 632 -19.04 -7.60 -12.45
N ALA A 633 -18.26 -6.57 -12.11
CA ALA A 633 -16.79 -6.61 -12.09
C ALA A 633 -16.25 -7.75 -11.20
N PHE A 634 -14.97 -8.08 -11.33
CA PHE A 634 -14.29 -8.88 -10.32
C PHE A 634 -14.13 -8.07 -9.02
N VAL A 635 -14.28 -8.69 -7.85
CA VAL A 635 -14.09 -8.03 -6.54
C VAL A 635 -12.72 -8.39 -5.98
N ALA A 636 -11.82 -7.42 -5.84
CA ALA A 636 -10.45 -7.65 -5.36
C ALA A 636 -10.34 -7.47 -3.84
N VAL A 637 -9.68 -8.44 -3.18
CA VAL A 637 -9.29 -8.39 -1.76
C VAL A 637 -7.77 -8.54 -1.63
N HIS A 638 -7.12 -7.65 -0.88
CA HIS A 638 -5.68 -7.71 -0.67
C HIS A 638 -5.24 -8.81 0.31
N ASP A 639 -4.05 -9.39 0.09
CA ASP A 639 -3.49 -10.53 0.85
C ASP A 639 -3.20 -10.26 2.35
N GLY A 640 -3.33 -8.99 2.76
CA GLY A 640 -3.24 -8.54 4.14
C GLY A 640 -1.84 -8.60 4.77
N PHE A 641 -0.79 -8.71 3.95
CA PHE A 641 0.59 -9.02 4.38
C PHE A 641 0.72 -10.41 5.01
N LEU A 642 -0.17 -11.32 4.62
CA LEU A 642 -0.08 -12.72 5.00
C LEU A 642 0.58 -13.51 3.87
N ASN A 643 1.63 -14.26 4.21
CA ASN A 643 2.27 -15.20 3.29
C ASN A 643 1.20 -16.03 2.55
N LEU A 644 1.26 -16.01 1.21
CA LEU A 644 0.24 -16.57 0.30
C LEU A 644 -0.08 -18.04 0.58
N SER A 645 0.84 -18.82 1.15
CA SER A 645 0.56 -20.19 1.58
C SER A 645 -0.56 -20.31 2.65
N LYS A 646 -0.84 -19.25 3.43
CA LYS A 646 -1.99 -19.18 4.35
C LYS A 646 -3.32 -19.09 3.59
N TRP A 647 -3.35 -18.35 2.49
CA TRP A 647 -4.53 -18.19 1.64
C TRP A 647 -4.96 -19.51 0.95
N LYS A 648 -4.10 -20.53 0.91
CA LYS A 648 -4.50 -21.91 0.54
C LYS A 648 -5.68 -22.45 1.37
N LYS A 649 -5.90 -21.93 2.59
CA LYS A 649 -6.99 -22.35 3.51
C LYS A 649 -7.97 -21.24 3.88
N MET A 650 -7.58 -19.97 3.75
CA MET A 650 -8.43 -18.82 4.11
C MET A 650 -9.48 -18.51 3.02
N LEU A 651 -10.66 -18.05 3.44
CA LEU A 651 -11.69 -17.47 2.55
C LEU A 651 -12.02 -18.37 1.33
N LYS A 652 -12.17 -19.68 1.55
CA LYS A 652 -12.55 -20.67 0.53
C LYS A 652 -14.06 -20.68 0.25
N ASN A 653 -14.91 -20.55 1.27
CA ASN A 653 -16.37 -20.46 1.13
C ASN A 653 -16.80 -19.00 0.86
N ARG A 654 -16.21 -18.39 -0.17
CA ARG A 654 -16.36 -16.98 -0.51
C ARG A 654 -17.46 -16.73 -1.56
N PRO A 655 -17.98 -15.50 -1.69
CA PRO A 655 -18.77 -15.13 -2.86
C PRO A 655 -18.00 -15.31 -4.17
N ASP A 656 -18.73 -15.52 -5.27
CA ASP A 656 -18.16 -15.68 -6.60
C ASP A 656 -17.45 -14.42 -7.11
N ARG A 657 -16.69 -14.56 -8.20
CA ARG A 657 -15.99 -13.46 -8.90
C ARG A 657 -15.04 -12.63 -8.02
N MET A 658 -14.45 -13.22 -6.98
CA MET A 658 -13.40 -12.58 -6.20
C MET A 658 -11.98 -12.87 -6.75
N LEU A 659 -11.10 -11.87 -6.67
CA LEU A 659 -9.65 -11.96 -6.93
C LEU A 659 -8.87 -11.75 -5.64
N LEU A 660 -7.77 -12.48 -5.46
CA LEU A 660 -6.77 -12.19 -4.43
C LEU A 660 -5.74 -11.23 -5.02
N ASP A 661 -5.49 -10.13 -4.33
CA ASP A 661 -4.65 -9.03 -4.77
C ASP A 661 -3.38 -9.04 -3.91
N THR A 662 -2.21 -9.24 -4.53
CA THR A 662 -0.95 -9.42 -3.79
C THR A 662 0.12 -8.41 -4.23
N HIS A 663 0.78 -7.79 -3.26
CA HIS A 663 1.81 -6.77 -3.50
C HIS A 663 3.21 -7.34 -3.24
N GLN A 664 4.12 -7.09 -4.18
CA GLN A 664 5.36 -7.85 -4.32
C GLN A 664 6.54 -6.90 -4.54
N TYR A 665 7.36 -6.75 -3.50
CA TYR A 665 8.55 -5.90 -3.45
C TYR A 665 9.68 -6.65 -2.73
N THR A 666 10.92 -6.50 -3.19
CA THR A 666 12.12 -7.10 -2.56
C THR A 666 12.82 -6.19 -1.54
N ILE A 667 12.53 -4.88 -1.56
CA ILE A 667 13.27 -3.86 -0.80
C ILE A 667 12.80 -3.68 0.65
N PHE A 668 11.51 -3.94 0.93
CA PHE A 668 10.93 -3.83 2.27
C PHE A 668 11.16 -5.12 3.09
N ASN A 669 12.29 -5.79 2.84
CA ASN A 669 12.69 -7.00 3.49
C ASN A 669 14.23 -7.05 3.53
N THR A 670 14.78 -6.94 4.73
CA THR A 670 16.21 -6.95 5.06
C THR A 670 16.97 -8.19 4.57
N GLY A 671 16.29 -9.30 4.30
CA GLY A 671 16.87 -10.51 3.70
C GLY A 671 16.77 -10.58 2.17
N GLN A 672 16.10 -9.61 1.51
CA GLN A 672 15.93 -9.57 0.05
C GLN A 672 16.56 -8.31 -0.58
N ILE A 673 16.58 -7.17 0.13
CA ILE A 673 17.28 -5.95 -0.32
C ILE A 673 18.79 -6.16 -0.47
N VAL A 674 19.38 -7.07 0.32
CA VAL A 674 20.80 -7.46 0.28
C VAL A 674 21.15 -8.43 -0.86
N LEU A 675 20.19 -8.81 -1.71
CA LEU A 675 20.47 -9.66 -2.88
C LEU A 675 21.15 -8.85 -3.98
N ASN A 676 22.25 -9.39 -4.50
CA ASN A 676 22.91 -8.89 -5.71
C ASN A 676 21.97 -8.94 -6.92
N HIS A 677 22.27 -8.17 -7.97
CA HIS A 677 21.43 -8.04 -9.17
C HIS A 677 21.01 -9.40 -9.77
N THR A 678 21.95 -10.33 -9.89
CA THR A 678 21.72 -11.65 -10.48
C THR A 678 20.83 -12.54 -9.60
N ASP A 679 21.12 -12.63 -8.30
CA ASP A 679 20.36 -13.46 -7.37
C ASP A 679 18.98 -12.89 -7.08
N ARG A 680 18.79 -11.57 -7.25
CA ARG A 680 17.47 -10.94 -7.25
C ARG A 680 16.62 -11.40 -8.44
N VAL A 681 17.18 -11.51 -9.65
CA VAL A 681 16.48 -12.09 -10.80
C VAL A 681 16.19 -13.59 -10.57
N LYS A 682 17.14 -14.35 -10.01
CA LYS A 682 16.91 -15.76 -9.63
C LYS A 682 15.77 -15.92 -8.62
N LEU A 683 15.65 -15.06 -7.61
CA LEU A 683 14.54 -15.10 -6.64
C LEU A 683 13.18 -15.02 -7.34
N ILE A 684 13.05 -14.15 -8.36
CA ILE A 684 11.82 -14.01 -9.11
C ILE A 684 11.53 -15.29 -9.92
N CYS A 685 12.50 -15.76 -10.70
CA CYS A 685 12.26 -16.88 -11.62
C CYS A 685 12.22 -18.26 -10.95
N ASN A 686 12.93 -18.47 -9.83
CA ASN A 686 13.04 -19.77 -9.19
C ASN A 686 12.06 -19.95 -8.02
N ASP A 687 11.71 -18.87 -7.30
CA ASP A 687 10.76 -18.94 -6.18
C ASP A 687 9.44 -18.20 -6.47
N TRP A 688 9.43 -16.95 -6.99
CA TRP A 688 8.16 -16.20 -7.19
C TRP A 688 7.30 -16.75 -8.33
N TYR A 689 7.90 -17.12 -9.47
CA TYR A 689 7.20 -17.72 -10.61
C TYR A 689 6.35 -18.92 -10.17
N HIS A 690 6.94 -19.87 -9.43
CA HIS A 690 6.21 -21.03 -8.91
C HIS A 690 5.24 -20.67 -7.78
N MET A 691 5.55 -19.70 -6.91
CA MET A 691 4.64 -19.23 -5.86
C MET A 691 3.35 -18.64 -6.44
N ILE A 692 3.47 -17.79 -7.47
CA ILE A 692 2.36 -17.09 -8.12
C ILE A 692 1.56 -18.05 -9.01
N GLN A 693 2.23 -18.99 -9.68
CA GLN A 693 1.58 -20.08 -10.40
C GLN A 693 0.74 -20.97 -9.47
N GLU A 694 1.27 -21.35 -8.30
CA GLU A 694 0.55 -22.22 -7.37
C GLU A 694 -0.66 -21.51 -6.74
N ILE A 695 -0.50 -20.27 -6.24
CA ILE A 695 -1.57 -19.55 -5.54
C ILE A 695 -2.79 -19.26 -6.42
N ASN A 696 -2.57 -19.09 -7.74
CA ASN A 696 -3.62 -18.87 -8.73
C ASN A 696 -4.55 -20.10 -8.91
N THR A 697 -4.11 -21.30 -8.52
CA THR A 697 -4.93 -22.52 -8.58
C THR A 697 -5.96 -22.59 -7.45
N THR A 698 -7.14 -23.17 -7.71
CA THR A 698 -8.15 -23.41 -6.66
C THR A 698 -7.85 -24.62 -5.79
N SER A 699 -7.09 -25.59 -6.32
CA SER A 699 -6.76 -26.88 -5.70
C SER A 699 -5.56 -26.83 -4.74
N ALA A 700 -4.45 -26.21 -5.17
CA ALA A 700 -3.24 -26.05 -4.34
C ALA A 700 -3.12 -24.63 -3.74
N GLY A 701 -3.64 -23.63 -4.45
CA GLY A 701 -3.62 -22.21 -4.09
C GLY A 701 -4.90 -21.71 -3.43
N TRP A 702 -5.21 -20.42 -3.64
CA TRP A 702 -6.48 -19.79 -3.24
C TRP A 702 -7.50 -19.79 -4.40
N GLY A 703 -7.03 -19.56 -5.62
CA GLY A 703 -7.79 -19.28 -6.83
C GLY A 703 -7.28 -18.01 -7.54
N PRO A 704 -8.04 -17.44 -8.48
CA PRO A 704 -7.63 -16.29 -9.29
C PRO A 704 -6.91 -15.18 -8.50
N THR A 705 -5.63 -14.98 -8.80
CA THR A 705 -4.74 -14.05 -8.08
C THR A 705 -4.11 -13.04 -9.04
N ILE A 706 -4.02 -11.77 -8.65
CA ILE A 706 -3.47 -10.66 -9.43
C ILE A 706 -2.34 -9.98 -8.64
N CYS A 707 -1.25 -9.57 -9.31
CA CYS A 707 -0.26 -8.71 -8.67
C CYS A 707 -0.72 -7.24 -8.75
N GLY A 708 -1.19 -6.69 -7.64
CA GLY A 708 -1.76 -5.33 -7.57
C GLY A 708 -0.72 -4.21 -7.59
N GLU A 709 0.48 -4.50 -7.10
CA GLU A 709 1.62 -3.58 -7.02
C GLU A 709 2.96 -4.33 -7.03
N TRP A 710 3.91 -3.79 -7.80
CA TRP A 710 5.31 -4.18 -7.86
C TRP A 710 6.11 -3.03 -8.54
N SER A 711 7.44 -3.02 -8.42
CA SER A 711 8.27 -2.01 -9.10
C SER A 711 9.66 -2.53 -9.48
N GLN A 712 10.44 -1.71 -10.20
CA GLN A 712 11.85 -1.96 -10.51
C GLN A 712 12.82 -1.61 -9.38
N ALA A 713 12.33 -1.06 -8.26
CA ALA A 713 13.20 -0.66 -7.16
C ALA A 713 13.96 -1.86 -6.56
N ASP A 714 15.28 -1.75 -6.56
CA ASP A 714 16.26 -2.66 -5.96
C ASP A 714 16.75 -2.17 -4.59
N THR A 715 16.66 -0.86 -4.34
CA THR A 715 16.97 -0.16 -3.10
C THR A 715 15.71 0.49 -2.52
N ASP A 716 15.74 0.85 -1.22
CA ASP A 716 14.71 1.71 -0.61
C ASP A 716 15.11 3.20 -0.62
N CYS A 717 15.92 3.61 -1.59
CA CYS A 717 16.56 4.92 -1.70
C CYS A 717 15.66 6.10 -2.08
N ALA A 718 14.46 5.84 -2.60
CA ALA A 718 13.57 6.89 -3.06
C ALA A 718 13.14 7.81 -1.90
N LYS A 719 13.25 9.13 -2.10
CA LYS A 719 13.02 10.15 -1.07
C LYS A 719 11.63 10.01 -0.44
N TYR A 720 11.57 9.91 0.89
CA TYR A 720 10.35 9.71 1.68
C TYR A 720 9.57 8.39 1.46
N LEU A 721 10.10 7.42 0.69
CA LEU A 721 9.49 6.09 0.51
C LEU A 721 9.20 5.42 1.86
N ASN A 722 10.16 5.51 2.78
CA ASN A 722 10.06 4.99 4.15
C ASN A 722 9.30 5.94 5.13
N ASN A 723 8.40 6.79 4.61
CA ASN A 723 7.73 7.94 5.25
C ASN A 723 8.61 9.21 5.36
N VAL A 724 7.95 10.38 5.47
CA VAL A 724 8.62 11.69 5.65
C VAL A 724 9.44 11.70 6.93
N GLY A 725 10.71 12.09 6.81
CA GLY A 725 11.63 12.21 7.95
C GLY A 725 12.24 10.89 8.46
N ARG A 726 12.00 9.76 7.79
CA ARG A 726 12.79 8.53 7.98
C ARG A 726 13.89 8.42 6.92
N GLY A 727 15.01 7.80 7.27
CA GLY A 727 16.04 7.38 6.33
C GLY A 727 15.73 6.04 5.65
N VAL A 728 16.78 5.38 5.17
CA VAL A 728 16.72 4.22 4.26
C VAL A 728 17.51 3.02 4.81
N ARG A 729 17.10 1.79 4.48
CA ARG A 729 17.83 0.57 4.87
C ARG A 729 19.15 0.49 4.12
N TRP A 730 19.17 0.88 2.85
CA TRP A 730 20.35 0.83 1.98
C TRP A 730 21.58 1.47 2.64
N GLU A 731 21.48 2.75 3.03
CA GLU A 731 22.56 3.51 3.69
C GLU A 731 22.62 3.33 5.22
N GLY A 732 21.78 2.44 5.79
CA GLY A 732 21.70 2.21 7.23
C GLY A 732 21.12 3.36 8.06
N THR A 733 20.39 4.29 7.43
CA THR A 733 19.82 5.48 8.08
C THR A 733 18.34 5.32 8.50
N PHE A 734 17.73 4.15 8.28
CA PHE A 734 16.31 3.86 8.53
C PHE A 734 15.86 4.03 9.99
N ALA A 735 16.73 3.71 10.96
CA ALA A 735 16.41 3.73 12.39
C ALA A 735 17.38 4.62 13.18
N THR A 736 16.83 5.52 14.00
CA THR A 736 17.61 6.50 14.76
C THR A 736 18.54 5.83 15.78
N GLY A 737 19.85 5.87 15.53
CA GLY A 737 20.86 5.25 16.39
C GLY A 737 21.27 3.83 15.97
N ASP A 738 20.69 3.31 14.90
CA ASP A 738 21.29 2.25 14.11
C ASP A 738 22.20 2.86 13.03
N SER A 739 23.11 2.05 12.48
CA SER A 739 23.93 2.36 11.31
C SER A 739 24.13 1.13 10.41
N THR A 740 23.33 0.09 10.61
CA THR A 740 23.38 -1.17 9.86
C THR A 740 22.82 -0.94 8.46
N ALA A 741 23.71 -0.83 7.48
CA ALA A 741 23.38 -0.78 6.06
C ALA A 741 22.93 -2.15 5.55
N TYR A 742 21.91 -2.17 4.69
CA TYR A 742 21.39 -3.38 4.06
C TYR A 742 21.54 -3.29 2.54
N CYS A 743 22.77 -3.46 2.06
CA CYS A 743 23.10 -3.68 0.65
C CYS A 743 24.09 -4.85 0.51
N PRO A 744 24.27 -5.43 -0.70
CA PRO A 744 25.19 -6.55 -0.92
C PRO A 744 26.65 -6.32 -0.47
N THR A 745 27.13 -5.07 -0.45
CA THR A 745 28.51 -4.73 -0.05
C THR A 745 28.68 -4.30 1.41
N ALA A 746 27.61 -4.27 2.22
CA ALA A 746 27.61 -3.66 3.55
C ALA A 746 28.68 -4.21 4.52
N ASP A 747 28.99 -5.52 4.45
CA ASP A 747 29.99 -6.19 5.30
C ASP A 747 31.42 -6.16 4.73
N THR A 748 31.61 -5.88 3.42
CA THR A 748 32.83 -6.29 2.69
C THR A 748 33.38 -5.30 1.66
N GLY A 749 32.62 -4.29 1.24
CA GLY A 749 32.97 -3.44 0.09
C GLY A 749 32.74 -1.94 0.32
N PRO A 750 32.55 -1.16 -0.75
CA PRO A 750 32.21 0.25 -0.65
C PRO A 750 30.92 0.48 0.14
N THR A 751 30.85 1.61 0.84
CA THR A 751 29.66 2.02 1.59
C THR A 751 28.46 2.13 0.66
N CYS A 752 27.38 1.42 0.99
CA CYS A 752 26.08 1.53 0.34
C CYS A 752 25.66 3.01 0.25
N SER A 753 25.32 3.50 -0.94
CA SER A 753 24.87 4.88 -1.13
C SER A 753 23.72 4.96 -2.11
N CYS A 754 22.77 5.85 -1.83
CA CYS A 754 21.64 6.13 -2.68
C CYS A 754 21.93 7.12 -3.82
N ALA A 755 23.20 7.47 -4.05
CA ALA A 755 23.61 8.48 -5.01
C ALA A 755 23.38 8.05 -6.48
N SER A 756 23.67 6.78 -6.83
CA SER A 756 23.51 6.29 -8.21
C SER A 756 22.07 5.84 -8.49
N ALA A 757 21.41 5.16 -7.54
CA ALA A 757 19.98 4.85 -7.62
C ALA A 757 19.08 6.10 -7.81
N ASN A 758 19.36 7.20 -7.09
CA ASN A 758 18.64 8.48 -7.26
C ASN A 758 19.23 9.40 -8.36
N ALA A 759 20.21 8.94 -9.15
CA ALA A 759 20.75 9.74 -10.25
C ALA A 759 19.70 9.97 -11.37
N PRO A 760 19.85 11.03 -12.19
CA PRO A 760 19.07 11.18 -13.41
C PRO A 760 19.16 9.93 -14.32
N PRO A 761 18.06 9.46 -14.93
CA PRO A 761 18.09 8.28 -15.81
C PRO A 761 18.96 8.40 -17.06
N SER A 762 19.34 9.62 -17.45
CA SER A 762 20.40 9.86 -18.44
C SER A 762 21.74 9.26 -18.02
N ASP A 763 22.02 9.33 -16.72
CA ASP A 763 23.31 9.02 -16.10
C ASP A 763 23.40 7.54 -15.68
N TYR A 764 22.28 6.82 -15.73
CA TYR A 764 22.23 5.38 -15.49
C TYR A 764 23.09 4.62 -16.52
N SER A 765 24.00 3.76 -16.05
CA SER A 765 24.82 2.92 -16.93
C SER A 765 23.99 1.92 -17.74
N ASP A 766 24.48 1.51 -18.92
CA ASP A 766 23.79 0.53 -19.77
C ASP A 766 23.60 -0.83 -19.07
N GLY A 767 24.58 -1.24 -18.25
CA GLY A 767 24.47 -2.44 -17.41
C GLY A 767 23.33 -2.33 -16.39
N TYR A 768 23.17 -1.15 -15.77
CA TYR A 768 22.08 -0.90 -14.83
C TYR A 768 20.71 -0.83 -15.53
N LYS A 769 20.62 -0.14 -16.67
CA LYS A 769 19.42 -0.11 -17.51
C LYS A 769 19.01 -1.53 -17.93
N LYS A 770 19.98 -2.38 -18.32
CA LYS A 770 19.69 -3.78 -18.67
C LYS A 770 19.28 -4.63 -17.47
N PHE A 771 19.91 -4.44 -16.30
CA PHE A 771 19.44 -5.07 -15.05
C PHE A 771 17.99 -4.69 -14.74
N LEU A 772 17.66 -3.39 -14.69
CA LEU A 772 16.31 -2.94 -14.36
C LEU A 772 15.27 -3.49 -15.33
N GLN A 773 15.56 -3.49 -16.64
CA GLN A 773 14.68 -4.08 -17.65
C GLN A 773 14.48 -5.58 -17.39
N THR A 774 15.56 -6.36 -17.27
CA THR A 774 15.48 -7.81 -17.05
C THR A 774 14.82 -8.17 -15.71
N TYR A 775 15.00 -7.36 -14.66
CA TYR A 775 14.31 -7.53 -13.37
C TYR A 775 12.81 -7.19 -13.44
N ALA A 776 12.40 -6.25 -14.30
CA ALA A 776 10.98 -6.05 -14.60
C ALA A 776 10.40 -7.21 -15.43
N GLU A 777 11.12 -7.66 -16.45
CA GLU A 777 10.69 -8.74 -17.35
C GLU A 777 10.56 -10.08 -16.61
N ALA A 778 11.46 -10.36 -15.65
CA ALA A 778 11.33 -11.48 -14.72
C ALA A 778 10.04 -11.38 -13.88
N GLN A 779 9.75 -10.19 -13.33
CA GLN A 779 8.55 -9.96 -12.52
C GLN A 779 7.27 -10.10 -13.35
N MET A 780 7.21 -9.50 -14.55
CA MET A 780 6.14 -9.73 -15.51
C MET A 780 5.96 -11.23 -15.79
N SER A 781 7.06 -11.94 -16.11
CA SER A 781 7.03 -13.39 -16.39
C SER A 781 6.51 -14.23 -15.21
N ALA A 782 6.71 -13.80 -13.96
CA ALA A 782 6.14 -14.46 -12.78
C ALA A 782 4.67 -14.12 -12.57
N PHE A 783 4.25 -12.87 -12.78
CA PHE A 783 2.87 -12.45 -12.55
C PHE A 783 1.90 -12.85 -13.67
N GLU A 784 2.41 -13.04 -14.89
CA GLU A 784 1.65 -13.57 -16.03
C GLU A 784 1.39 -15.08 -15.95
N THR A 785 1.92 -15.80 -14.95
CA THR A 785 1.41 -17.15 -14.59
C THR A 785 0.08 -17.12 -13.84
N ALA A 786 -0.40 -15.94 -13.46
CA ALA A 786 -1.66 -15.71 -12.77
C ALA A 786 -2.58 -14.79 -13.60
N GLN A 787 -3.30 -13.85 -12.99
CA GLN A 787 -4.15 -12.91 -13.72
C GLN A 787 -3.36 -11.76 -14.38
N GLY A 788 -2.04 -11.69 -14.22
CA GLY A 788 -1.20 -10.57 -14.67
C GLY A 788 -0.84 -9.59 -13.55
N TRP A 789 -0.64 -8.32 -13.90
CA TRP A 789 0.03 -7.35 -13.03
C TRP A 789 -0.37 -5.88 -13.24
N PHE A 790 -0.16 -5.08 -12.19
CA PHE A 790 -0.22 -3.61 -12.21
C PHE A 790 1.08 -3.01 -11.65
N TYR A 791 1.83 -2.28 -12.46
CA TYR A 791 3.08 -1.63 -12.04
C TYR A 791 2.82 -0.44 -11.12
N TRP A 792 3.58 -0.32 -10.04
CA TRP A 792 3.53 0.79 -9.08
C TRP A 792 4.73 1.74 -9.29
N THR A 793 4.57 2.93 -9.86
CA THR A 793 3.36 3.59 -10.40
C THR A 793 3.62 4.11 -11.83
N TRP A 794 2.62 4.69 -12.50
CA TRP A 794 2.82 5.30 -13.82
C TRP A 794 3.83 6.45 -13.76
N HIS A 795 3.63 7.41 -12.86
CA HIS A 795 4.41 8.64 -12.78
C HIS A 795 4.74 9.05 -11.34
N THR A 796 5.91 9.65 -11.15
CA THR A 796 6.44 10.23 -9.91
C THR A 796 7.22 11.50 -10.27
N GLU A 797 7.29 12.49 -9.38
CA GLU A 797 8.07 13.72 -9.63
C GLU A 797 9.58 13.45 -9.80
N SER A 798 10.16 12.54 -9.01
CA SER A 798 11.61 12.30 -9.01
C SER A 798 12.08 10.85 -8.77
N ALA A 799 11.18 9.91 -8.46
CA ALA A 799 11.54 8.55 -8.08
C ALA A 799 11.60 7.62 -9.32
N ALA A 800 12.68 7.73 -10.10
CA ALA A 800 12.78 7.12 -11.44
C ALA A 800 12.52 5.60 -11.51
N GLN A 801 12.90 4.83 -10.49
CA GLN A 801 12.65 3.38 -10.39
C GLN A 801 11.17 3.03 -10.11
N TRP A 802 10.37 4.03 -9.75
CA TRP A 802 8.96 3.91 -9.39
C TRP A 802 8.02 4.52 -10.44
N SER A 803 8.56 4.97 -11.58
CA SER A 803 7.76 5.54 -12.68
C SER A 803 7.91 4.75 -13.96
N TYR A 804 6.85 4.02 -14.32
CA TYR A 804 6.76 3.29 -15.59
C TYR A 804 6.97 4.25 -16.79
N LYS A 805 6.37 5.45 -16.74
CA LYS A 805 6.53 6.52 -17.75
C LYS A 805 7.99 6.90 -17.95
N THR A 806 8.77 7.01 -16.87
CA THR A 806 10.21 7.30 -16.93
C THR A 806 10.99 6.11 -17.47
N ALA A 807 10.71 4.88 -17.00
CA ALA A 807 11.39 3.66 -17.41
C ALA A 807 11.20 3.35 -18.91
N TRP A 808 9.97 3.49 -19.41
CA TRP A 808 9.62 3.32 -20.82
C TRP A 808 10.30 4.36 -21.71
N LYS A 809 10.31 5.64 -21.32
CA LYS A 809 10.93 6.72 -22.12
C LYS A 809 12.45 6.74 -22.07
N ASN A 810 13.09 6.10 -21.09
CA ASN A 810 14.56 6.03 -20.94
C ASN A 810 15.15 4.65 -21.26
N GLY A 811 14.36 3.72 -21.80
CA GLY A 811 14.86 2.46 -22.35
C GLY A 811 15.31 1.43 -21.31
N TYR A 812 14.68 1.38 -20.13
CA TYR A 812 14.87 0.32 -19.14
C TYR A 812 13.57 -0.42 -18.78
N MET A 813 12.59 -0.44 -19.69
CA MET A 813 11.31 -1.15 -19.61
C MET A 813 10.93 -1.62 -21.03
N PRO A 814 10.22 -2.75 -21.22
CA PRO A 814 9.78 -3.20 -22.54
C PRO A 814 9.08 -2.10 -23.35
N LYS A 815 9.45 -1.94 -24.62
CA LYS A 815 8.84 -0.94 -25.53
C LYS A 815 7.33 -1.14 -25.69
N LYS A 816 6.86 -2.38 -25.55
CA LYS A 816 5.47 -2.79 -25.41
C LYS A 816 5.37 -3.76 -24.24
N ALA A 817 4.45 -3.52 -23.30
CA ALA A 817 4.25 -4.40 -22.13
C ALA A 817 3.97 -5.87 -22.50
N TYR A 818 3.36 -6.11 -23.68
CA TYR A 818 3.08 -7.45 -24.19
C TYR A 818 4.25 -8.12 -24.96
N ALA A 819 5.42 -7.48 -25.03
CA ALA A 819 6.60 -8.01 -25.73
C ALA A 819 7.90 -7.70 -24.94
N PRO A 820 8.14 -8.41 -23.82
CA PRO A 820 9.41 -8.36 -23.11
C PRO A 820 10.54 -9.07 -23.87
N ASP A 821 11.78 -8.62 -23.68
CA ASP A 821 13.00 -9.21 -24.26
C ASP A 821 13.54 -10.41 -23.46
N PHE A 822 13.06 -10.61 -22.22
CA PHE A 822 13.42 -11.72 -21.31
C PHE A 822 12.17 -12.34 -20.68
N LYS A 823 12.25 -13.61 -20.29
CA LYS A 823 11.25 -14.32 -19.47
C LYS A 823 11.95 -15.33 -18.56
N CYS A 824 11.28 -15.76 -17.50
CA CYS A 824 11.81 -16.78 -16.62
C CYS A 824 11.93 -18.13 -17.34
N GLY A 825 13.14 -18.72 -17.30
CA GLY A 825 13.52 -19.90 -18.07
C GLY A 825 14.50 -19.60 -19.21
N ASP A 826 14.72 -18.33 -19.57
CA ASP A 826 15.87 -17.90 -20.37
C ASP A 826 17.13 -17.74 -19.49
N ASP A 827 18.32 -17.78 -20.09
CA ASP A 827 19.58 -17.49 -19.40
C ASP A 827 19.62 -16.03 -18.92
N ILE A 828 19.98 -15.82 -17.64
CA ILE A 828 20.11 -14.46 -17.09
C ILE A 828 21.33 -13.77 -17.73
N PRO A 829 21.15 -12.63 -18.42
CA PRO A 829 22.25 -11.95 -19.11
C PRO A 829 23.26 -11.36 -18.12
N SER A 830 24.52 -11.24 -18.54
CA SER A 830 25.51 -10.45 -17.79
C SER A 830 25.14 -8.97 -17.82
N PHE A 831 25.15 -8.33 -16.64
CA PHE A 831 24.98 -6.88 -16.49
C PHE A 831 26.31 -6.10 -16.67
N GLY A 832 27.36 -6.76 -17.14
CA GLY A 832 28.70 -6.19 -17.27
C GLY A 832 29.33 -5.91 -15.90
N ASN A 833 30.11 -4.83 -15.81
CA ASN A 833 30.79 -4.40 -14.57
C ASN A 833 29.87 -3.57 -13.65
N LEU A 834 28.59 -3.94 -13.55
CA LEU A 834 27.62 -3.25 -12.70
C LEU A 834 27.98 -3.43 -11.21
N PRO A 835 28.22 -2.37 -10.43
CA PRO A 835 28.59 -2.53 -9.02
C PRO A 835 27.38 -2.81 -8.13
N GLU A 836 27.50 -3.79 -7.23
CA GLU A 836 26.46 -4.25 -6.29
C GLU A 836 26.12 -3.27 -5.13
N PHE A 837 26.44 -1.97 -5.29
CA PHE A 837 26.22 -0.90 -4.31
C PHE A 837 25.52 0.33 -4.90
N TYR A 838 24.93 0.17 -6.09
CA TYR A 838 24.31 1.21 -6.93
C TYR A 838 23.18 2.00 -6.21
#